data_AF-A0A2T5RN30-F1
#
_entry.id   AF-A0A2T5RN30-F1
#
_cell.length_a   1.000
_cell.length_b   1.000
_cell.length_c   1.000
_cell.angle_alpha   90.00
_cell.angle_beta   90.00
_cell.angle_gamma   90.00
#
_symmetry.space_group_name_H-M   'P 1'
#
loop_
_entity.id
_entity.type
_entity.pdbx_description
1 polymer ?
#
loop_
_entity_poly.entity_id
_entity_poly.type
_entity_poly.pdbx_seq_one_letter_code
_entity_poly.pdbx_strand_id
1 'polypeptide(L)'
;MNSKITFSIILTLLITFLITPVLAAEMIEVESDWEASVFGNVGGDNKITAENFAIQELADGRIKMMSANNRGKIESSSEGIAYYFKKMKQGDNFKMTVQAEVESFDMNNQVSFGIMLRDKVLYNENNKEDIGYALAVGPLNATKDTPTTAFYRTAEGQKKLGELVNGAVPAPELSYQVELKKSGNTYWLKFGEEEPVVIEDFNGFEGEDLFAGLYTSRNTTVYYNDLNFEEIKEVSELKTDTSDFKTDYLLEEDFELEGLKVTAEFADGSSKKLSQEDYIVTGFDSSEAGENTITIHYGGAEKELKLNINELSATALEIKYYPAKTDYYLGDNFDPEGLTVIAEYNDGYRRETLAAADYTVEAAGEKKISVIYNENSEIKTDFTVEVSDAALAELEIKNKPAKTLYFPGEELKLDGLSVYANYADGNSIRLMRDQYQVSGFDSETAGNKKLVIEYKDQKTEMDYRVKEKELEGLKIVEYPQTTIGLAENFAEEGIKIARVYDNGDQEILDADEYRINASKIDNQQPGIYTVRVIPESDQVDSITFDVTVREAKDYSWNAINFGQSASDDDTFINVKEDSVEVASINGGGKVATDHDGIAYYYTVLDAEDNFELSADVKVIEYAKDPHDGQEAFGIMARDAIGEDGDTGVFASNIAGVGGYSGGSKDPNGTQLFYRTGVESPDGKGSNGDQGIMIEELKPTPDNTHPAEEYRLTLAKTNSGYVGRLNGEKEEILFEPELLEVQNDKIYLGFFGARIGHIEVSNIDLKVSNAETDAPQVIPPAEPVEPEINLLSLTETAVKDYQLITEANVAGTLTVKQGKEIIAVDQKVEAGKEFKLNSELKANAQNDFTLIFLPDDTQKLTDYDRIIENFTIEMKTFRAGKDIYVAPEGSAAGDGSQENPLDLDTAAAYSQPGQKIVMLAGHYLRDQKLEIKEYNDGTPDNYKYLIAAEDAEVVIDFDKKTEGIILSGDYWHIKGIDVTNSAANEKGMVIGGNHNIIEESRFYNNGNTGLQISRTDITEDDKNKWPSHNLILNSTAFDNVDPSNNNADGFAAKLTSGEGNVFKGCIAHNNIDDGWDLYTKVGTGAIGKVVIEDSVAYNNGTLTDGTEGSGDKNGFKLGGEGVHVPHLIKNSIAFGNGAVGFASNSNPGVRAVNNISFNNQGGNIVFTTYDGIEEDFVIEEFVSFATKEIEADSYPEAEASNHNFFYNGENSTNVNDVEISEANFESLEIELPLTRNEDGSIKIGDFLEFTSPIFK
;
A
#
# COMPACT_ATOMS: atom_id res chain seq x y z
N MET A 1 32.31 -69.72 -18.52
CA MET A 1 32.60 -71.08 -19.03
C MET A 1 31.48 -71.41 -19.99
N ASN A 2 31.83 -71.76 -21.23
CA ASN A 2 30.91 -72.28 -22.22
C ASN A 2 29.84 -71.32 -22.74
N SER A 3 29.80 -71.25 -24.07
CA SER A 3 28.58 -71.00 -24.85
C SER A 3 28.12 -69.53 -24.86
N LYS A 4 28.10 -68.84 -26.02
CA LYS A 4 27.20 -69.03 -27.20
C LYS A 4 25.76 -68.62 -26.83
N ILE A 5 24.98 -68.22 -27.84
CA ILE A 5 23.49 -68.10 -27.83
C ILE A 5 23.04 -66.63 -27.59
N THR A 6 22.52 -65.88 -28.57
CA THR A 6 21.10 -65.79 -28.99
C THR A 6 20.18 -65.30 -27.84
N PHE A 7 19.43 -64.18 -27.99
CA PHE A 7 18.33 -63.69 -27.10
C PHE A 7 18.65 -63.17 -25.64
N SER A 8 17.95 -62.10 -25.18
CA SER A 8 17.60 -61.59 -23.79
C SER A 8 18.62 -61.34 -22.62
N ILE A 9 18.39 -60.23 -21.83
CA ILE A 9 18.60 -59.94 -20.36
C ILE A 9 20.01 -59.56 -19.72
N ILE A 10 20.03 -58.47 -18.90
CA ILE A 10 20.77 -58.01 -17.64
C ILE A 10 22.32 -58.15 -17.37
N LEU A 11 22.94 -57.07 -16.83
CA LEU A 11 23.89 -56.89 -15.64
C LEU A 11 25.20 -56.06 -15.80
N THR A 12 25.58 -55.46 -14.66
CA THR A 12 26.50 -54.37 -14.20
C THR A 12 28.04 -54.47 -14.38
N LEU A 13 28.70 -53.28 -14.44
CA LEU A 13 29.82 -52.74 -13.60
C LEU A 13 31.08 -52.16 -14.34
N LEU A 14 31.47 -50.95 -13.88
CA LEU A 14 32.81 -50.32 -13.74
C LEU A 14 33.46 -49.44 -14.87
N ILE A 15 33.47 -48.13 -14.59
CA ILE A 15 34.47 -47.04 -14.80
C ILE A 15 35.53 -47.19 -15.91
N THR A 16 35.46 -46.29 -16.90
CA THR A 16 36.64 -45.55 -17.44
C THR A 16 36.21 -44.19 -18.00
N PHE A 17 36.91 -43.15 -17.54
CA PHE A 17 36.84 -41.76 -18.01
C PHE A 17 36.91 -41.62 -19.54
N LEU A 18 35.97 -40.85 -20.10
CA LEU A 18 36.17 -40.12 -21.35
C LEU A 18 35.91 -38.64 -21.04
N ILE A 19 37.00 -37.88 -20.89
CA ILE A 19 36.98 -36.42 -20.88
C ILE A 19 36.58 -36.00 -22.28
N THR A 20 35.34 -35.55 -22.46
CA THR A 20 34.99 -34.65 -23.56
C THR A 20 35.56 -33.27 -23.20
N PRO A 21 36.37 -32.64 -24.05
CA PRO A 21 36.74 -31.26 -23.82
C PRO A 21 35.46 -30.42 -23.87
N VAL A 22 35.08 -29.80 -22.77
CA VAL A 22 34.24 -28.61 -22.80
C VAL A 22 35.00 -27.62 -23.67
N LEU A 23 34.52 -27.35 -24.89
CA LEU A 23 34.97 -26.17 -25.61
C LEU A 23 34.61 -24.98 -24.72
N ALA A 24 35.59 -24.17 -24.35
CA ALA A 24 35.31 -22.88 -23.73
C ALA A 24 34.48 -22.07 -24.73
N ALA A 25 33.30 -21.58 -24.33
CA ALA A 25 32.52 -20.66 -25.14
C ALA A 25 33.38 -19.43 -25.48
N GLU A 26 33.43 -19.02 -26.75
CA GLU A 26 34.19 -17.83 -27.12
C GLU A 26 33.41 -16.57 -26.72
N MET A 27 34.13 -15.55 -26.24
CA MET A 27 33.56 -14.29 -25.76
C MET A 27 32.88 -13.49 -26.89
N ILE A 28 33.43 -13.58 -28.11
CA ILE A 28 32.91 -12.92 -29.31
C ILE A 28 32.79 -13.99 -30.39
N GLU A 29 31.56 -14.24 -30.85
CA GLU A 29 31.22 -15.18 -31.93
C GLU A 29 30.33 -14.45 -32.94
N VAL A 30 30.94 -13.92 -34.01
CA VAL A 30 30.26 -13.12 -35.05
C VAL A 30 30.66 -13.66 -36.41
N GLU A 31 29.69 -14.13 -37.20
CA GLU A 31 29.89 -14.71 -38.53
C GLU A 31 29.36 -13.81 -39.67
N SER A 32 28.52 -12.80 -39.34
CA SER A 32 27.96 -11.84 -40.30
C SER A 32 28.98 -10.78 -40.78
N ASP A 33 28.50 -9.77 -41.52
CA ASP A 33 29.30 -8.60 -41.93
C ASP A 33 29.39 -7.50 -40.85
N TRP A 34 28.87 -7.76 -39.66
CA TRP A 34 29.02 -6.89 -38.49
C TRP A 34 30.35 -7.12 -37.76
N GLU A 35 30.75 -6.13 -36.98
CA GLU A 35 31.96 -6.16 -36.16
C GLU A 35 31.58 -6.15 -34.68
N ALA A 36 32.44 -6.71 -33.83
CA ALA A 36 32.21 -6.75 -32.39
C ALA A 36 33.47 -6.40 -31.61
N SER A 37 33.29 -5.67 -30.52
CA SER A 37 34.39 -5.28 -29.64
C SER A 37 33.91 -4.99 -28.22
N VAL A 38 34.75 -5.32 -27.24
CA VAL A 38 34.57 -4.92 -25.84
C VAL A 38 35.62 -3.89 -25.49
N PHE A 39 35.22 -2.69 -25.07
CA PHE A 39 36.22 -1.64 -24.82
C PHE A 39 35.75 -0.57 -23.84
N GLY A 40 36.68 0.30 -23.46
CA GLY A 40 36.45 1.42 -22.56
C GLY A 40 36.88 1.12 -21.12
N ASN A 41 36.15 1.64 -20.13
CA ASN A 41 36.35 1.39 -18.70
C ASN A 41 35.73 0.05 -18.29
N VAL A 42 36.33 -1.04 -18.76
CA VAL A 42 35.89 -2.42 -18.50
C VAL A 42 36.61 -3.08 -17.32
N GLY A 43 37.48 -2.32 -16.63
CA GLY A 43 38.17 -2.76 -15.41
C GLY A 43 39.57 -3.33 -15.62
N GLY A 44 40.10 -3.24 -16.85
CA GLY A 44 41.42 -3.73 -17.27
C GLY A 44 41.34 -4.71 -18.44
N ASP A 45 42.39 -4.78 -19.27
CA ASP A 45 42.43 -5.70 -20.43
C ASP A 45 42.26 -7.16 -20.01
N ASN A 46 42.79 -7.53 -18.84
CA ASN A 46 42.64 -8.86 -18.26
C ASN A 46 41.22 -9.18 -17.77
N LYS A 47 40.27 -8.24 -17.87
CA LYS A 47 38.85 -8.41 -17.56
C LYS A 47 37.98 -8.55 -18.80
N ILE A 48 38.54 -8.39 -19.99
CA ILE A 48 37.88 -8.72 -21.26
C ILE A 48 37.92 -10.25 -21.41
N THR A 49 36.94 -10.92 -20.80
CA THR A 49 36.83 -12.38 -20.72
C THR A 49 35.39 -12.81 -20.96
N ALA A 50 35.19 -14.07 -21.39
CA ALA A 50 33.86 -14.66 -21.57
C ALA A 50 33.01 -14.72 -20.28
N GLU A 51 33.65 -14.58 -19.11
CA GLU A 51 32.97 -14.47 -17.81
C GLU A 51 32.28 -13.10 -17.64
N ASN A 52 32.86 -12.04 -18.21
CA ASN A 52 32.38 -10.67 -18.02
C ASN A 52 31.63 -10.13 -19.23
N PHE A 53 31.89 -10.67 -20.43
CA PHE A 53 31.30 -10.16 -21.66
C PHE A 53 30.92 -11.29 -22.61
N ALA A 54 29.88 -11.09 -23.40
CA ALA A 54 29.52 -11.95 -24.52
C ALA A 54 28.96 -11.09 -25.67
N ILE A 55 29.36 -11.40 -26.90
CA ILE A 55 28.75 -10.88 -28.13
C ILE A 55 28.66 -12.06 -29.10
N GLN A 56 27.48 -12.68 -29.20
CA GLN A 56 27.31 -13.95 -29.89
C GLN A 56 26.11 -13.92 -30.84
N GLU A 57 26.34 -14.23 -32.11
CA GLU A 57 25.30 -14.54 -33.08
C GLU A 57 24.84 -15.99 -32.90
N LEU A 58 23.60 -16.17 -32.49
CA LEU A 58 23.03 -17.49 -32.21
C LEU A 58 22.42 -18.12 -33.47
N ALA A 59 22.35 -19.45 -33.48
CA ALA A 59 21.84 -20.21 -34.63
C ALA A 59 20.35 -19.97 -34.95
N ASP A 60 19.59 -19.44 -34.00
CA ASP A 60 18.18 -19.04 -34.14
C ASP A 60 18.02 -17.61 -34.68
N GLY A 61 19.12 -16.91 -34.96
CA GLY A 61 19.13 -15.55 -35.50
C GLY A 61 19.16 -14.44 -34.44
N ARG A 62 19.16 -14.79 -33.15
CA ARG A 62 19.26 -13.83 -32.05
C ARG A 62 20.71 -13.42 -31.79
N ILE A 63 20.92 -12.21 -31.26
CA ILE A 63 22.24 -11.71 -30.86
C ILE A 63 22.28 -11.60 -29.33
N LYS A 64 23.07 -12.46 -28.67
CA LYS A 64 23.30 -12.35 -27.22
C LYS A 64 24.37 -11.32 -26.95
N MET A 65 24.05 -10.32 -26.12
CA MET A 65 25.01 -9.34 -25.62
C MET A 65 25.02 -9.32 -24.09
N MET A 66 26.20 -9.39 -23.48
CA MET A 66 26.37 -9.43 -22.03
C MET A 66 27.49 -8.48 -21.58
N SER A 67 27.25 -7.77 -20.49
CA SER A 67 28.25 -7.10 -19.64
C SER A 67 27.96 -7.48 -18.19
N ALA A 68 28.80 -8.25 -17.50
CA ALA A 68 28.55 -8.82 -16.18
C ALA A 68 29.62 -8.42 -15.13
N ASN A 69 29.43 -8.85 -13.88
CA ASN A 69 30.40 -8.72 -12.76
C ASN A 69 30.91 -7.30 -12.50
N ASN A 70 30.01 -6.33 -12.57
CA ASN A 70 30.27 -4.89 -12.45
C ASN A 70 31.32 -4.38 -13.45
N ARG A 71 31.38 -4.97 -14.65
CA ARG A 71 32.25 -4.51 -15.75
C ARG A 71 31.47 -3.70 -16.77
N GLY A 72 32.10 -2.62 -17.22
CA GLY A 72 31.44 -1.60 -18.02
C GLY A 72 30.70 -0.56 -17.19
N LYS A 73 30.20 0.46 -17.88
CA LYS A 73 29.44 1.60 -17.35
C LYS A 73 29.08 2.58 -18.46
N ILE A 74 28.02 3.35 -18.27
CA ILE A 74 27.82 4.65 -18.94
C ILE A 74 27.88 5.77 -17.90
N GLU A 75 28.82 6.71 -18.06
CA GLU A 75 28.99 7.93 -17.26
C GLU A 75 29.41 9.11 -18.15
N SER A 76 29.25 10.34 -17.65
CA SER A 76 29.52 11.58 -18.40
C SER A 76 30.92 11.66 -19.02
N SER A 77 31.93 11.12 -18.33
CA SER A 77 33.32 11.14 -18.75
C SER A 77 33.96 9.75 -18.77
N SER A 78 33.16 8.68 -18.70
CA SER A 78 33.67 7.32 -18.68
C SER A 78 32.66 6.35 -19.26
N GLU A 79 33.14 5.40 -20.04
CA GLU A 79 32.26 4.43 -20.68
C GLU A 79 33.01 3.12 -20.82
N GLY A 80 32.34 2.00 -20.56
CA GLY A 80 32.82 0.67 -20.91
C GLY A 80 31.65 -0.18 -21.36
N ILE A 81 31.75 -0.77 -22.55
CA ILE A 81 30.65 -1.46 -23.23
C ILE A 81 31.12 -2.72 -23.95
N ALA A 82 30.19 -3.65 -24.14
CA ALA A 82 30.22 -4.60 -25.24
C ALA A 82 29.46 -3.96 -26.42
N TYR A 83 30.05 -3.97 -27.62
CA TYR A 83 29.52 -3.24 -28.77
C TYR A 83 29.54 -4.11 -30.04
N TYR A 84 28.38 -4.29 -30.66
CA TYR A 84 28.17 -5.03 -31.90
C TYR A 84 27.67 -4.06 -32.97
N PHE A 85 28.47 -3.78 -34.00
CA PHE A 85 28.31 -2.58 -34.82
C PHE A 85 28.70 -2.77 -36.30
N LYS A 86 28.21 -1.85 -37.13
CA LYS A 86 28.58 -1.71 -38.54
C LYS A 86 29.23 -0.35 -38.79
N LYS A 87 30.33 -0.36 -39.54
CA LYS A 87 31.01 0.87 -39.97
C LYS A 87 30.33 1.47 -41.21
N MET A 88 30.09 2.78 -41.16
CA MET A 88 29.45 3.58 -42.21
C MET A 88 30.13 4.94 -42.34
N LYS A 89 29.66 5.78 -43.27
CA LYS A 89 30.06 7.19 -43.33
C LYS A 89 29.09 8.05 -42.55
N GLN A 90 29.59 9.13 -41.97
CA GLN A 90 28.81 10.08 -41.18
C GLN A 90 27.61 10.69 -41.95
N GLY A 91 27.75 10.86 -43.27
CA GLY A 91 26.70 11.38 -44.14
C GLY A 91 25.65 10.36 -44.61
N ASP A 92 25.82 9.07 -44.27
CA ASP A 92 24.85 8.04 -44.63
C ASP A 92 23.58 8.20 -43.78
N ASN A 93 22.42 7.93 -44.41
CA ASN A 93 21.11 7.99 -43.77
C ASN A 93 20.58 6.56 -43.60
N PHE A 94 19.91 6.28 -42.49
CA PHE A 94 19.48 4.91 -42.21
C PHE A 94 18.36 4.86 -41.16
N LYS A 95 17.67 3.71 -41.11
CA LYS A 95 16.77 3.29 -40.03
C LYS A 95 17.31 2.00 -39.43
N MET A 96 17.41 1.94 -38.12
CA MET A 96 17.82 0.77 -37.36
C MET A 96 16.73 0.45 -36.33
N THR A 97 16.24 -0.80 -36.32
CA THR A 97 15.21 -1.26 -35.38
C THR A 97 15.58 -2.63 -34.83
N VAL A 98 15.25 -2.90 -33.57
CA VAL A 98 15.54 -4.18 -32.91
C VAL A 98 14.55 -4.43 -31.77
N GLN A 99 14.20 -5.68 -31.51
CA GLN A 99 13.51 -6.10 -30.29
C GLN A 99 14.57 -6.52 -29.26
N ALA A 100 14.57 -5.92 -28.08
CA ALA A 100 15.52 -6.21 -27.01
C ALA A 100 14.84 -6.96 -25.87
N GLU A 101 15.14 -8.25 -25.69
CA GLU A 101 14.68 -9.10 -24.60
C GLU A 101 15.71 -9.14 -23.48
N VAL A 102 15.31 -8.75 -22.27
CA VAL A 102 16.20 -8.64 -21.12
C VAL A 102 16.30 -9.99 -20.41
N GLU A 103 17.50 -10.58 -20.35
CA GLU A 103 17.78 -11.78 -19.53
C GLU A 103 18.19 -11.38 -18.12
N SER A 104 19.01 -10.33 -17.98
CA SER A 104 19.42 -9.80 -16.68
C SER A 104 19.61 -8.30 -16.74
N PHE A 105 19.21 -7.59 -15.69
CA PHE A 105 19.42 -6.15 -15.56
C PHE A 105 19.49 -5.78 -14.07
N ASP A 106 20.70 -5.60 -13.54
CA ASP A 106 20.85 -5.16 -12.14
C ASP A 106 20.69 -3.65 -12.06
N MET A 107 19.70 -3.18 -11.29
CA MET A 107 19.43 -1.75 -11.16
C MET A 107 20.66 -0.96 -10.71
N ASN A 108 21.10 -0.04 -11.58
CA ASN A 108 22.24 0.83 -11.35
C ASN A 108 22.08 2.11 -12.18
N ASN A 109 22.68 3.22 -11.75
CA ASN A 109 22.59 4.45 -12.56
C ASN A 109 23.44 4.43 -13.84
N GLN A 110 24.28 3.40 -14.00
CA GLN A 110 25.27 3.28 -15.08
C GLN A 110 25.07 2.04 -15.94
N VAL A 111 24.05 1.23 -15.64
CA VAL A 111 23.61 0.10 -16.47
C VAL A 111 22.78 0.64 -17.64
N SER A 112 22.96 0.06 -18.81
CA SER A 112 22.31 0.51 -20.04
C SER A 112 22.53 -0.47 -21.18
N PHE A 113 21.56 -0.53 -22.10
CA PHE A 113 21.60 -1.27 -23.35
C PHE A 113 20.78 -0.54 -24.42
N GLY A 114 20.91 -0.93 -25.69
CA GLY A 114 20.09 -0.41 -26.78
C GLY A 114 20.89 -0.18 -28.06
N ILE A 115 20.51 0.81 -28.85
CA ILE A 115 21.21 1.21 -30.07
C ILE A 115 22.10 2.42 -29.77
N MET A 116 23.34 2.39 -30.24
CA MET A 116 24.31 3.46 -30.11
C MET A 116 24.98 3.76 -31.45
N LEU A 117 25.24 5.05 -31.68
CA LEU A 117 26.05 5.59 -32.76
C LEU A 117 27.32 6.17 -32.17
N ARG A 118 28.46 5.96 -32.83
CA ARG A 118 29.76 6.46 -32.38
C ARG A 118 30.60 6.96 -33.54
N ASP A 119 31.45 7.94 -33.30
CA ASP A 119 32.47 8.36 -34.28
C ASP A 119 33.75 7.51 -34.24
N LYS A 120 33.93 6.75 -33.16
CA LYS A 120 35.12 5.93 -32.92
C LYS A 120 34.81 4.66 -32.14
N VAL A 121 35.55 3.61 -32.48
CA VAL A 121 35.57 2.32 -31.79
C VAL A 121 37.01 1.94 -31.43
N LEU A 122 37.18 1.34 -30.25
CA LEU A 122 38.42 0.68 -29.83
C LEU A 122 38.23 -0.84 -29.94
N TYR A 123 39.32 -1.59 -30.15
CA TYR A 123 39.24 -3.04 -30.41
C TYR A 123 39.77 -3.86 -29.24
N ASN A 124 38.85 -4.42 -28.44
CA ASN A 124 39.15 -5.31 -27.32
C ASN A 124 40.20 -4.74 -26.35
N GLU A 125 40.00 -3.48 -25.94
CA GLU A 125 40.98 -2.71 -25.16
C GLU A 125 40.29 -1.93 -24.03
N ASN A 126 40.89 -1.98 -22.84
CA ASN A 126 40.51 -1.12 -21.73
C ASN A 126 41.21 0.25 -21.83
N ASN A 127 40.46 1.28 -22.21
CA ASN A 127 40.92 2.66 -22.26
C ASN A 127 39.86 3.59 -21.66
N LYS A 128 40.20 4.29 -20.58
CA LYS A 128 39.25 5.15 -19.84
C LYS A 128 39.22 6.60 -20.33
N GLU A 129 40.19 7.01 -21.15
CA GLU A 129 40.41 8.42 -21.52
C GLU A 129 39.90 8.75 -22.93
N ASP A 130 39.88 7.77 -23.82
CA ASP A 130 39.63 7.98 -25.26
C ASP A 130 38.34 7.28 -25.72
N ILE A 131 37.21 7.72 -25.16
CA ILE A 131 35.89 7.07 -25.33
C ILE A 131 35.04 7.64 -26.47
N GLY A 132 35.52 8.61 -27.26
CA GLY A 132 34.81 9.19 -28.42
C GLY A 132 33.45 9.84 -28.11
N TYR A 133 32.77 10.28 -29.18
CA TYR A 133 31.42 10.84 -29.12
C TYR A 133 30.38 9.77 -29.43
N ALA A 134 29.24 9.88 -28.77
CA ALA A 134 28.19 8.88 -28.84
C ALA A 134 26.80 9.52 -28.86
N LEU A 135 25.84 8.83 -29.49
CA LEU A 135 24.41 9.12 -29.42
C LEU A 135 23.70 7.78 -29.30
N ALA A 136 22.87 7.60 -28.29
CA ALA A 136 22.27 6.32 -27.97
C ALA A 136 20.79 6.46 -27.58
N VAL A 137 20.04 5.42 -27.90
CA VAL A 137 18.68 5.17 -27.42
C VAL A 137 18.72 3.90 -26.57
N GLY A 138 18.31 4.04 -25.32
CA GLY A 138 18.49 3.06 -24.27
C GLY A 138 18.33 3.67 -22.87
N PRO A 139 17.87 2.88 -21.89
CA PRO A 139 17.62 3.33 -20.53
C PRO A 139 18.93 3.69 -19.83
N LEU A 140 18.90 4.75 -19.01
CA LEU A 140 19.99 5.18 -18.14
C LEU A 140 19.45 5.81 -16.86
N ASN A 141 20.22 5.79 -15.77
CA ASN A 141 19.79 6.17 -14.42
C ASN A 141 18.64 5.29 -13.87
N ALA A 142 18.76 3.98 -14.00
CA ALA A 142 17.67 3.05 -13.67
C ALA A 142 17.23 3.04 -12.19
N THR A 143 17.96 3.68 -11.27
CA THR A 143 17.56 3.76 -9.85
C THR A 143 16.83 5.07 -9.50
N LYS A 144 16.54 5.92 -10.49
CA LYS A 144 15.72 7.12 -10.28
C LYS A 144 14.25 6.78 -10.50
N ASP A 145 13.37 7.55 -9.86
CA ASP A 145 11.91 7.45 -10.02
C ASP A 145 11.48 7.42 -11.50
N THR A 146 12.19 8.17 -12.35
CA THR A 146 11.98 8.16 -13.81
C THR A 146 13.33 8.05 -14.54
N PRO A 147 13.67 6.88 -15.09
CA PRO A 147 14.86 6.69 -15.93
C PRO A 147 14.78 7.47 -17.24
N THR A 148 15.94 7.76 -17.85
CA THR A 148 16.00 8.44 -19.16
C THR A 148 16.14 7.44 -20.28
N THR A 149 15.55 7.68 -21.45
CA THR A 149 15.51 6.72 -22.59
C THR A 149 16.49 7.00 -23.73
N ALA A 150 17.19 8.13 -23.70
CA ALA A 150 18.22 8.45 -24.68
C ALA A 150 19.33 9.32 -24.08
N PHE A 151 20.50 9.33 -24.71
CA PHE A 151 21.57 10.26 -24.38
C PHE A 151 22.51 10.50 -25.55
N TYR A 152 23.22 11.62 -25.50
CA TYR A 152 24.38 11.83 -26.37
C TYR A 152 25.55 12.41 -25.58
N ARG A 153 26.76 12.24 -26.11
CA ARG A 153 28.00 12.75 -25.55
C ARG A 153 28.83 13.41 -26.65
N THR A 154 29.16 14.68 -26.44
CA THR A 154 30.02 15.50 -27.33
C THR A 154 31.17 16.13 -26.52
N ALA A 155 31.93 17.03 -27.15
CA ALA A 155 32.95 17.83 -26.46
C ALA A 155 32.39 18.66 -25.29
N GLU A 156 31.09 18.98 -25.33
CA GLU A 156 30.40 19.78 -24.31
C GLU A 156 29.94 18.95 -23.10
N GLY A 157 30.08 17.62 -23.18
CA GLY A 157 29.67 16.68 -22.14
C GLY A 157 28.52 15.78 -22.58
N GLN A 158 27.93 15.07 -21.61
CA GLN A 158 26.79 14.18 -21.83
C GLN A 158 25.47 14.90 -21.54
N LYS A 159 24.52 14.80 -22.47
CA LYS A 159 23.12 15.20 -22.27
C LYS A 159 22.25 13.95 -22.24
N LYS A 160 21.35 13.87 -21.26
CA LYS A 160 20.34 12.80 -21.13
C LYS A 160 19.00 13.36 -21.60
N LEU A 161 18.21 12.53 -22.27
CA LEU A 161 17.00 12.91 -22.98
C LEU A 161 15.94 11.82 -22.83
N GLY A 162 14.68 12.21 -22.96
CA GLY A 162 13.54 11.30 -22.82
C GLY A 162 13.37 10.81 -21.39
N GLU A 163 12.18 10.32 -21.10
CA GLU A 163 11.76 9.80 -19.80
C GLU A 163 11.02 8.49 -20.03
N LEU A 164 11.23 7.51 -19.15
CA LEU A 164 10.53 6.23 -19.18
C LEU A 164 9.33 6.34 -18.24
N VAL A 165 8.16 6.72 -18.77
CA VAL A 165 6.94 7.00 -17.99
C VAL A 165 5.81 6.00 -18.25
N ASN A 166 5.72 5.46 -19.46
CA ASN A 166 4.68 4.52 -19.86
C ASN A 166 5.14 3.06 -19.75
N GLY A 167 6.45 2.81 -19.91
CA GLY A 167 7.06 1.48 -19.83
C GLY A 167 7.62 1.15 -18.44
N ALA A 168 7.61 -0.13 -18.10
CA ALA A 168 8.30 -0.62 -16.90
C ALA A 168 9.83 -0.44 -17.03
N VAL A 169 10.51 -0.16 -15.90
CA VAL A 169 11.98 -0.17 -15.81
C VAL A 169 12.49 -1.55 -16.22
N PRO A 170 13.56 -1.65 -17.05
CA PRO A 170 14.09 -2.94 -17.50
C PRO A 170 14.34 -3.93 -16.35
N ALA A 171 13.76 -5.11 -16.49
CA ALA A 171 13.87 -6.25 -15.60
C ALA A 171 13.93 -7.54 -16.44
N PRO A 172 14.40 -8.67 -15.87
CA PRO A 172 14.37 -9.96 -16.57
C PRO A 172 12.99 -10.26 -17.16
N GLU A 173 12.97 -10.89 -18.33
CA GLU A 173 11.77 -11.29 -19.09
C GLU A 173 10.98 -10.16 -19.76
N LEU A 174 11.32 -8.90 -19.49
CA LEU A 174 10.74 -7.76 -20.22
C LEU A 174 11.40 -7.58 -21.60
N SER A 175 10.61 -7.07 -22.55
CA SER A 175 11.06 -6.83 -23.91
C SER A 175 10.71 -5.43 -24.40
N TYR A 176 11.59 -4.82 -25.20
CA TYR A 176 11.45 -3.44 -25.65
C TYR A 176 11.77 -3.32 -27.14
N GLN A 177 10.87 -2.69 -27.89
CA GLN A 177 11.16 -2.26 -29.26
C GLN A 177 12.07 -1.01 -29.20
N VAL A 178 13.22 -1.06 -29.87
CA VAL A 178 14.20 0.03 -29.88
C VAL A 178 14.44 0.48 -31.32
N GLU A 179 14.29 1.78 -31.58
CA GLU A 179 14.37 2.34 -32.92
C GLU A 179 15.23 3.60 -32.99
N LEU A 180 16.03 3.70 -34.05
CA LEU A 180 16.83 4.88 -34.40
C LEU A 180 16.65 5.19 -35.89
N LYS A 181 16.33 6.44 -36.23
CA LYS A 181 16.33 6.95 -37.61
C LYS A 181 17.29 8.13 -37.72
N LYS A 182 18.06 8.19 -38.81
CA LYS A 182 18.94 9.30 -39.17
C LYS A 182 18.59 9.83 -40.56
N SER A 183 18.34 11.14 -40.64
CA SER A 183 18.21 11.88 -41.90
C SER A 183 18.98 13.20 -41.82
N GLY A 184 20.06 13.34 -42.59
CA GLY A 184 20.98 14.46 -42.48
C GLY A 184 21.57 14.52 -41.07
N ASN A 185 21.43 15.67 -40.42
CA ASN A 185 21.84 15.87 -39.02
C ASN A 185 20.70 15.69 -38.02
N THR A 186 19.54 15.19 -38.46
CA THR A 186 18.37 14.94 -37.62
C THR A 186 18.30 13.46 -37.21
N TYR A 187 18.10 13.22 -35.92
CA TYR A 187 18.04 11.89 -35.32
C TYR A 187 16.72 11.72 -34.58
N TRP A 188 16.07 10.58 -34.76
CA TRP A 188 14.82 10.20 -34.09
C TRP A 188 15.06 8.90 -33.32
N LEU A 189 14.75 8.89 -32.04
CA LEU A 189 15.12 7.85 -31.07
C LEU A 189 13.89 7.42 -30.29
N LYS A 190 13.52 6.13 -30.34
CA LYS A 190 12.40 5.59 -29.57
C LYS A 190 12.81 4.33 -28.81
N PHE A 191 12.41 4.26 -27.54
CA PHE A 191 12.64 3.12 -26.66
C PHE A 191 11.30 2.68 -26.05
N GLY A 192 10.88 1.43 -26.29
CA GLY A 192 9.62 0.91 -25.79
C GLY A 192 8.41 1.71 -26.29
N GLU A 193 7.43 1.91 -25.42
CA GLU A 193 6.19 2.66 -25.68
C GLU A 193 6.32 4.17 -25.43
N GLU A 194 7.54 4.69 -25.23
CA GLU A 194 7.75 6.11 -24.96
C GLU A 194 7.65 6.98 -26.21
N GLU A 195 7.31 8.25 -26.00
CA GLU A 195 7.37 9.26 -27.05
C GLU A 195 8.82 9.41 -27.57
N PRO A 196 9.00 9.57 -28.89
CA PRO A 196 10.32 9.59 -29.47
C PRO A 196 11.06 10.89 -29.18
N VAL A 197 12.34 10.77 -28.85
CA VAL A 197 13.26 11.89 -28.74
C VAL A 197 13.79 12.27 -30.12
N VAL A 198 13.56 13.52 -30.54
CA VAL A 198 14.11 14.06 -31.80
C VAL A 198 15.23 15.06 -31.51
N ILE A 199 16.35 14.90 -32.19
CA ILE A 199 17.53 15.76 -32.08
C ILE A 199 17.81 16.37 -33.45
N GLU A 200 17.56 17.67 -33.58
CA GLU A 200 17.82 18.45 -34.80
C GLU A 200 19.24 19.02 -34.83
N ASP A 201 19.77 19.23 -36.04
CA ASP A 201 21.05 19.89 -36.28
C ASP A 201 22.25 19.32 -35.49
N PHE A 202 22.22 18.02 -35.17
CA PHE A 202 23.24 17.40 -34.36
C PHE A 202 24.55 17.23 -35.14
N ASN A 203 25.53 18.06 -34.79
CA ASN A 203 26.89 18.08 -35.36
C ASN A 203 27.95 17.58 -34.35
N GLY A 204 27.60 16.58 -33.53
CA GLY A 204 28.43 16.14 -32.40
C GLY A 204 29.52 15.12 -32.70
N PHE A 205 29.55 14.51 -33.89
CA PHE A 205 30.53 13.48 -34.26
C PHE A 205 31.72 14.06 -35.02
N GLU A 206 32.92 13.54 -34.78
CA GLU A 206 34.14 13.93 -35.50
C GLU A 206 34.58 12.90 -36.57
N GLY A 207 35.19 13.37 -37.66
CA GLY A 207 35.71 12.51 -38.72
C GLY A 207 34.68 12.11 -39.78
N GLU A 208 35.05 11.20 -40.68
CA GLU A 208 34.19 10.76 -41.80
C GLU A 208 33.43 9.46 -41.52
N ASP A 209 33.84 8.72 -40.47
CA ASP A 209 33.32 7.41 -40.13
C ASP A 209 32.25 7.51 -39.03
N LEU A 210 31.24 6.64 -39.10
CA LEU A 210 30.21 6.46 -38.09
C LEU A 210 30.00 4.97 -37.86
N PHE A 211 29.90 4.56 -36.60
CA PHE A 211 29.71 3.17 -36.20
C PHE A 211 28.33 3.05 -35.55
N ALA A 212 27.40 2.38 -36.21
CA ALA A 212 26.04 2.15 -35.71
C ALA A 212 25.91 0.73 -35.17
N GLY A 213 25.44 0.54 -33.94
CA GLY A 213 25.46 -0.76 -33.32
C GLY A 213 24.61 -0.92 -32.06
N LEU A 214 24.50 -2.16 -31.62
CA LEU A 214 23.90 -2.57 -30.36
C LEU A 214 24.96 -2.51 -29.26
N TYR A 215 24.56 -2.12 -28.04
CA TYR A 215 25.47 -2.09 -26.90
C TYR A 215 24.84 -2.67 -25.63
N THR A 216 25.70 -3.14 -24.72
CA THR A 216 25.35 -3.37 -23.32
C THR A 216 26.44 -2.82 -22.40
N SER A 217 26.07 -2.48 -21.18
CA SER A 217 26.98 -2.00 -20.15
C SER A 217 26.52 -2.47 -18.78
N ARG A 218 27.47 -2.86 -17.91
CA ARG A 218 27.31 -3.19 -16.49
C ARG A 218 26.09 -4.02 -16.10
N ASN A 219 26.32 -5.27 -15.74
CA ASN A 219 25.31 -6.20 -15.20
C ASN A 219 24.03 -6.29 -16.04
N THR A 220 24.21 -6.31 -17.35
CA THR A 220 23.12 -6.48 -18.30
C THR A 220 23.41 -7.59 -19.27
N THR A 221 22.40 -8.43 -19.48
CA THR A 221 22.36 -9.43 -20.53
C THR A 221 21.07 -9.27 -21.32
N VAL A 222 21.20 -9.14 -22.64
CA VAL A 222 20.09 -8.88 -23.56
C VAL A 222 20.22 -9.80 -24.77
N TYR A 223 19.10 -10.37 -25.18
CA TYR A 223 18.95 -11.00 -26.49
C TYR A 223 18.29 -10.02 -27.44
N TYR A 224 18.98 -9.67 -28.51
CA TYR A 224 18.45 -8.82 -29.55
C TYR A 224 17.91 -9.67 -30.69
N ASN A 225 16.64 -9.43 -31.03
CA ASN A 225 15.89 -10.13 -32.05
C ASN A 225 15.46 -9.16 -33.14
N ASP A 226 15.20 -9.68 -34.35
CA ASP A 226 14.67 -8.91 -35.47
C ASP A 226 15.44 -7.61 -35.78
N LEU A 227 16.77 -7.66 -35.64
CA LEU A 227 17.64 -6.55 -36.01
C LEU A 227 17.47 -6.22 -37.50
N ASN A 228 16.89 -5.07 -37.79
CA ASN A 228 16.74 -4.54 -39.14
C ASN A 228 17.56 -3.26 -39.28
N PHE A 229 18.41 -3.23 -40.31
CA PHE A 229 19.28 -2.11 -40.64
C PHE A 229 19.07 -1.71 -42.11
N GLU A 230 18.32 -0.63 -42.35
CA GLU A 230 17.99 -0.12 -43.68
C GLU A 230 18.80 1.14 -43.99
N GLU A 231 19.77 1.04 -44.90
CA GLU A 231 20.42 2.22 -45.50
C GLU A 231 19.47 2.93 -46.46
N ILE A 232 19.26 4.22 -46.23
CA ILE A 232 18.37 5.08 -47.01
C ILE A 232 19.22 5.80 -48.06
N LYS A 233 18.87 5.62 -49.34
CA LYS A 233 19.50 6.33 -50.45
C LYS A 233 19.33 7.84 -50.29
N GLU A 234 20.34 8.59 -50.71
CA GLU A 234 20.29 10.05 -50.77
C GLU A 234 19.10 10.53 -51.63
N VAL A 235 18.25 11.36 -51.02
CA VAL A 235 17.05 11.91 -51.64
C VAL A 235 17.38 13.28 -52.23
N SER A 236 16.97 13.50 -53.48
CA SER A 236 17.21 14.77 -54.18
C SER A 236 16.12 15.81 -53.91
N GLU A 237 14.87 15.38 -53.73
CA GLU A 237 13.73 16.26 -53.44
C GLU A 237 12.64 15.49 -52.68
N LEU A 238 12.00 16.15 -51.71
CA LEU A 238 10.75 15.69 -51.08
C LEU A 238 9.56 16.48 -51.62
N LYS A 239 8.54 15.75 -52.09
CA LYS A 239 7.26 16.31 -52.54
C LYS A 239 6.17 15.97 -51.54
N THR A 240 5.38 16.98 -51.20
CA THR A 240 4.28 16.89 -50.26
C THR A 240 2.96 17.20 -50.96
N ASP A 241 1.91 16.47 -50.60
CA ASP A 241 0.53 16.78 -50.93
C ASP A 241 -0.25 16.92 -49.62
N THR A 242 -0.73 18.14 -49.39
CA THR A 242 -1.42 18.55 -48.16
C THR A 242 -2.93 18.70 -48.37
N SER A 243 -3.49 18.22 -49.49
CA SER A 243 -4.91 18.40 -49.82
C SER A 243 -5.87 17.77 -48.80
N ASP A 244 -5.45 16.69 -48.16
CA ASP A 244 -6.18 15.97 -47.11
C ASP A 244 -5.51 16.13 -45.73
N PHE A 245 -4.46 16.96 -45.62
CA PHE A 245 -3.68 17.16 -44.38
C PHE A 245 -4.20 18.36 -43.60
N LYS A 246 -4.30 18.22 -42.27
CA LYS A 246 -4.65 19.31 -41.38
C LYS A 246 -3.53 20.36 -41.36
N THR A 247 -3.85 21.57 -41.83
CA THR A 247 -2.92 22.71 -41.83
C THR A 247 -3.26 23.79 -40.82
N ASP A 248 -4.42 23.67 -40.17
CA ASP A 248 -4.94 24.61 -39.19
C ASP A 248 -5.09 23.87 -37.86
N TYR A 249 -4.40 24.39 -36.85
CA TYR A 249 -4.40 23.89 -35.49
C TYR A 249 -4.91 24.98 -34.54
N LEU A 250 -5.25 24.60 -33.32
CA LEU A 250 -5.59 25.47 -32.22
C LEU A 250 -4.40 25.57 -31.26
N LEU A 251 -4.37 26.63 -30.45
CA LEU A 251 -3.35 26.79 -29.40
C LEU A 251 -3.35 25.57 -28.48
N GLU A 252 -2.17 25.01 -28.17
CA GLU A 252 -1.98 23.79 -27.37
C GLU A 252 -2.59 22.51 -27.98
N GLU A 253 -3.02 22.52 -29.24
CA GLU A 253 -3.51 21.31 -29.90
C GLU A 253 -2.36 20.37 -30.29
N ASP A 254 -2.59 19.06 -30.13
CA ASP A 254 -1.63 18.01 -30.48
C ASP A 254 -1.43 17.89 -32.00
N PHE A 255 -0.21 17.49 -32.39
CA PHE A 255 0.16 17.35 -33.79
C PHE A 255 -0.34 16.04 -34.41
N GLU A 256 -1.01 16.11 -35.56
CA GLU A 256 -1.51 14.94 -36.28
C GLU A 256 -0.90 14.86 -37.68
N LEU A 257 -0.40 13.67 -38.07
CA LEU A 257 0.16 13.43 -39.41
C LEU A 257 -0.84 12.85 -40.41
N GLU A 258 -2.09 12.61 -40.00
CA GLU A 258 -3.10 11.99 -40.86
C GLU A 258 -3.37 12.84 -42.12
N GLY A 259 -3.46 12.17 -43.27
CA GLY A 259 -3.71 12.83 -44.56
C GLY A 259 -2.49 13.45 -45.25
N LEU A 260 -1.34 13.62 -44.57
CA LEU A 260 -0.11 14.08 -45.20
C LEU A 260 0.49 13.00 -46.11
N LYS A 261 0.65 13.31 -47.40
CA LYS A 261 1.28 12.40 -48.37
C LYS A 261 2.66 12.91 -48.75
N VAL A 262 3.70 12.12 -48.46
CA VAL A 262 5.10 12.45 -48.77
C VAL A 262 5.66 11.49 -49.83
N THR A 263 6.34 12.03 -50.84
CA THR A 263 7.01 11.26 -51.89
C THR A 263 8.47 11.71 -52.01
N ALA A 264 9.40 10.78 -51.89
CA ALA A 264 10.84 11.00 -52.08
C ALA A 264 11.24 10.76 -53.54
N GLU A 265 12.01 11.67 -54.13
CA GLU A 265 12.62 11.52 -55.45
C GLU A 265 14.14 11.36 -55.35
N PHE A 266 14.66 10.31 -55.96
CA PHE A 266 16.08 9.96 -55.91
C PHE A 266 16.83 10.49 -57.14
N ALA A 267 18.16 10.66 -57.01
CA ALA A 267 19.01 11.20 -58.08
C ALA A 267 19.03 10.34 -59.37
N ASP A 268 18.63 9.07 -59.31
CA ASP A 268 18.51 8.17 -60.47
C ASP A 268 17.18 8.31 -61.24
N GLY A 269 16.29 9.20 -60.78
CA GLY A 269 14.98 9.47 -61.36
C GLY A 269 13.87 8.53 -60.88
N SER A 270 14.15 7.63 -59.93
CA SER A 270 13.13 6.84 -59.25
C SER A 270 12.43 7.61 -58.11
N SER A 271 11.25 7.16 -57.69
CA SER A 271 10.49 7.79 -56.61
C SER A 271 9.86 6.75 -55.67
N LYS A 272 9.81 7.03 -54.35
CA LYS A 272 9.17 6.20 -53.31
C LYS A 272 8.09 7.03 -52.59
N LYS A 273 6.87 6.50 -52.49
CA LYS A 273 5.87 7.04 -51.55
C LYS A 273 6.23 6.58 -50.14
N LEU A 274 6.22 7.50 -49.20
CA LEU A 274 6.59 7.24 -47.81
C LEU A 274 5.33 7.02 -46.97
N SER A 275 5.41 6.06 -46.05
CA SER A 275 4.51 5.94 -44.90
C SER A 275 4.91 6.94 -43.81
N GLN A 276 4.03 7.18 -42.84
CA GLN A 276 4.34 8.07 -41.70
C GLN A 276 5.55 7.58 -40.88
N GLU A 277 5.80 6.28 -40.86
CA GLU A 277 6.93 5.68 -40.15
C GLU A 277 8.28 5.88 -40.86
N ASP A 278 8.29 6.25 -42.15
CA ASP A 278 9.52 6.38 -42.94
C ASP A 278 10.29 7.68 -42.65
N TYR A 279 9.60 8.79 -42.37
CA TYR A 279 10.20 10.13 -42.27
C TYR A 279 10.15 10.71 -40.84
N ILE A 280 10.95 11.74 -40.59
CA ILE A 280 10.98 12.48 -39.31
C ILE A 280 10.29 13.83 -39.54
N VAL A 281 9.47 14.29 -38.59
CA VAL A 281 8.88 15.64 -38.62
C VAL A 281 9.31 16.41 -37.39
N THR A 282 9.70 17.67 -37.59
CA THR A 282 10.13 18.58 -36.53
C THR A 282 9.51 19.96 -36.67
N GLY A 283 9.68 20.82 -35.67
CA GLY A 283 9.25 22.22 -35.71
C GLY A 283 7.78 22.50 -35.38
N PHE A 284 6.98 21.47 -35.07
CA PHE A 284 5.61 21.71 -34.59
C PHE A 284 5.65 22.33 -33.20
N ASP A 285 4.97 23.48 -33.06
CA ASP A 285 4.80 24.20 -31.80
C ASP A 285 3.45 24.91 -31.88
N SER A 286 2.50 24.48 -31.05
CA SER A 286 1.16 25.07 -30.92
C SER A 286 1.04 25.97 -29.68
N SER A 287 2.12 26.23 -28.94
CA SER A 287 2.08 27.06 -27.72
C SER A 287 1.88 28.56 -27.99
N GLU A 288 2.10 29.01 -29.24
CA GLU A 288 1.87 30.38 -29.68
C GLU A 288 0.97 30.43 -30.91
N ALA A 289 -0.03 31.31 -30.90
CA ALA A 289 -0.89 31.54 -32.06
C ALA A 289 -0.12 32.25 -33.20
N GLY A 290 -0.32 31.81 -34.43
CA GLY A 290 0.36 32.34 -35.61
C GLY A 290 0.81 31.26 -36.60
N GLU A 291 1.68 31.63 -37.53
CA GLU A 291 2.25 30.69 -38.51
C GLU A 291 3.34 29.84 -37.82
N ASN A 292 3.12 28.53 -37.70
CA ASN A 292 4.12 27.57 -37.27
C ASN A 292 4.69 26.84 -38.51
N THR A 293 5.98 26.54 -38.55
CA THR A 293 6.60 25.83 -39.69
C THR A 293 7.14 24.49 -39.24
N ILE A 294 6.62 23.42 -39.83
CA ILE A 294 7.15 22.07 -39.64
C ILE A 294 8.13 21.72 -40.76
N THR A 295 9.11 20.87 -40.46
CA THR A 295 10.10 20.36 -41.41
C THR A 295 10.02 18.84 -41.48
N ILE A 296 9.87 18.31 -42.69
CA ILE A 296 9.90 16.86 -42.97
C ILE A 296 11.29 16.47 -43.42
N HIS A 297 11.89 15.48 -42.78
CA HIS A 297 13.24 14.98 -43.05
C HIS A 297 13.20 13.52 -43.54
N TYR A 298 13.80 13.24 -44.68
CA TYR A 298 14.01 11.87 -45.16
C TYR A 298 15.19 11.76 -46.13
N GLY A 299 16.09 10.79 -45.89
CA GLY A 299 17.23 10.51 -46.76
C GLY A 299 18.16 11.70 -47.00
N GLY A 300 18.25 12.62 -46.03
CA GLY A 300 19.04 13.85 -46.08
C GLY A 300 18.38 15.03 -46.77
N ALA A 301 17.17 14.87 -47.32
CA ALA A 301 16.38 15.96 -47.89
C ALA A 301 15.38 16.51 -46.85
N GLU A 302 15.08 17.80 -46.98
CA GLU A 302 14.15 18.53 -46.10
C GLU A 302 13.03 19.19 -46.90
N LYS A 303 11.83 19.25 -46.30
CA LYS A 303 10.69 19.99 -46.85
C LYS A 303 9.93 20.71 -45.75
N GLU A 304 9.89 22.03 -45.84
CA GLU A 304 9.09 22.87 -44.95
C GLU A 304 7.61 22.90 -45.37
N LEU A 305 6.71 22.83 -44.39
CA LEU A 305 5.29 23.12 -44.52
C LEU A 305 4.87 24.15 -43.47
N LYS A 306 4.00 25.07 -43.88
CA LYS A 306 3.45 26.10 -43.00
C LYS A 306 2.10 25.64 -42.48
N LEU A 307 1.97 25.68 -41.16
CA LEU A 307 0.73 25.47 -40.41
C LEU A 307 0.26 26.79 -39.84
N ASN A 308 -1.01 26.85 -39.47
CA ASN A 308 -1.64 28.02 -38.87
C ASN A 308 -2.21 27.62 -37.51
N ILE A 309 -1.63 28.15 -36.43
CA ILE A 309 -2.10 27.98 -35.06
C ILE A 309 -3.07 29.11 -34.75
N ASN A 310 -4.34 28.80 -34.58
CA ASN A 310 -5.39 29.76 -34.28
C ASN A 310 -5.58 29.90 -32.75
N GLU A 311 -5.93 31.10 -32.30
CA GLU A 311 -6.26 31.33 -30.89
C GLU A 311 -7.49 30.52 -30.45
N LEU A 312 -7.46 30.08 -29.19
CA LEU A 312 -8.66 29.57 -28.52
C LEU A 312 -9.60 30.74 -28.21
N SER A 313 -10.86 30.58 -28.59
CA SER A 313 -11.92 31.56 -28.30
C SER A 313 -13.12 30.85 -27.71
N ALA A 314 -13.58 31.33 -26.56
CA ALA A 314 -14.83 30.84 -25.99
C ALA A 314 -15.98 31.10 -26.98
N THR A 315 -16.99 30.25 -26.96
CA THR A 315 -18.18 30.30 -27.80
C THR A 315 -19.46 30.27 -26.96
N ALA A 316 -19.44 29.60 -25.80
CA ALA A 316 -20.54 29.57 -24.83
C ALA A 316 -20.04 29.37 -23.39
N LEU A 317 -20.92 29.57 -22.40
CA LEU A 317 -20.70 29.22 -20.99
C LEU A 317 -21.84 28.32 -20.50
N GLU A 318 -21.53 27.36 -19.64
CA GLU A 318 -22.46 26.47 -18.95
C GLU A 318 -22.22 26.48 -17.43
N ILE A 319 -23.28 26.47 -16.63
CA ILE A 319 -23.16 26.33 -15.18
C ILE A 319 -23.15 24.84 -14.85
N LYS A 320 -22.02 24.33 -14.37
CA LYS A 320 -21.85 22.93 -13.98
C LYS A 320 -22.35 22.69 -12.56
N TYR A 321 -21.91 23.52 -11.61
CA TYR A 321 -22.37 23.48 -10.23
C TYR A 321 -22.92 24.85 -9.84
N TYR A 322 -24.11 24.87 -9.24
CA TYR A 322 -24.72 26.10 -8.74
C TYR A 322 -24.08 26.49 -7.40
N PRO A 323 -24.06 27.78 -7.01
CA PRO A 323 -23.50 28.20 -5.74
C PRO A 323 -24.20 27.50 -4.57
N ALA A 324 -23.45 27.24 -3.50
CA ALA A 324 -23.93 26.65 -2.27
C ALA A 324 -25.09 27.46 -1.67
N LYS A 325 -25.04 28.79 -1.78
CA LYS A 325 -26.14 29.69 -1.39
C LYS A 325 -26.96 30.15 -2.60
N THR A 326 -28.23 29.77 -2.65
CA THR A 326 -29.19 30.14 -3.71
C THR A 326 -30.35 31.02 -3.22
N ASP A 327 -30.50 31.13 -1.90
CA ASP A 327 -31.58 31.85 -1.23
C ASP A 327 -30.98 33.00 -0.40
N TYR A 328 -31.50 34.20 -0.63
CA TYR A 328 -30.96 35.44 -0.10
C TYR A 328 -32.06 36.29 0.53
N TYR A 329 -31.67 37.19 1.43
CA TYR A 329 -32.53 38.25 1.94
C TYR A 329 -32.07 39.60 1.40
N LEU A 330 -32.97 40.57 1.38
CA LEU A 330 -32.64 41.92 0.93
C LEU A 330 -31.42 42.48 1.69
N GLY A 331 -30.45 43.00 0.94
CA GLY A 331 -29.16 43.49 1.46
C GLY A 331 -28.08 42.43 1.65
N ASP A 332 -28.32 41.16 1.31
CA ASP A 332 -27.24 40.15 1.25
C ASP A 332 -26.29 40.44 0.08
N ASN A 333 -25.01 40.09 0.28
CA ASN A 333 -24.03 39.97 -0.80
C ASN A 333 -24.19 38.61 -1.49
N PHE A 334 -23.90 38.57 -2.80
CA PHE A 334 -23.84 37.31 -3.54
C PHE A 334 -22.67 36.46 -3.04
N ASP A 335 -22.93 35.17 -2.82
CA ASP A 335 -21.96 34.20 -2.31
C ASP A 335 -21.68 33.18 -3.43
N PRO A 336 -20.51 33.26 -4.07
CA PRO A 336 -20.17 32.43 -5.23
C PRO A 336 -19.65 31.04 -4.85
N GLU A 337 -19.44 30.72 -3.57
CA GLU A 337 -18.83 29.44 -3.20
C GLU A 337 -19.62 28.25 -3.73
N GLY A 338 -18.92 27.24 -4.22
CA GLY A 338 -19.50 26.09 -4.91
C GLY A 338 -19.91 26.34 -6.38
N LEU A 339 -19.97 27.60 -6.86
CA LEU A 339 -20.27 27.88 -8.27
C LEU A 339 -19.11 27.40 -9.16
N THR A 340 -19.42 26.56 -10.14
CA THR A 340 -18.48 26.15 -11.19
C THR A 340 -19.11 26.40 -12.55
N VAL A 341 -18.38 27.10 -13.42
CA VAL A 341 -18.80 27.44 -14.78
C VAL A 341 -17.80 26.81 -15.77
N ILE A 342 -18.33 26.14 -16.79
CA ILE A 342 -17.55 25.60 -17.91
C ILE A 342 -17.68 26.55 -19.09
N ALA A 343 -16.57 26.81 -19.78
CA ALA A 343 -16.57 27.55 -21.04
C ALA A 343 -16.40 26.56 -22.21
N GLU A 344 -17.26 26.67 -23.21
CA GLU A 344 -17.11 25.93 -24.47
C GLU A 344 -16.24 26.77 -25.40
N TYR A 345 -15.08 26.27 -25.83
CA TYR A 345 -14.19 26.95 -26.78
C TYR A 345 -14.34 26.36 -28.19
N ASN A 346 -13.76 27.02 -29.19
CA ASN A 346 -13.74 26.57 -30.59
C ASN A 346 -13.00 25.24 -30.84
N ASP A 347 -12.25 24.73 -29.86
CA ASP A 347 -11.63 23.39 -29.82
C ASP A 347 -12.55 22.30 -29.25
N GLY A 348 -13.63 22.70 -28.59
CA GLY A 348 -14.55 21.81 -27.92
C GLY A 348 -14.40 21.70 -26.40
N TYR A 349 -13.27 22.04 -25.72
CA TYR A 349 -13.22 22.05 -24.23
C TYR A 349 -11.98 22.73 -23.61
N ARG A 350 -12.19 23.74 -22.75
CA ARG A 350 -11.24 24.18 -21.68
C ARG A 350 -12.01 24.77 -20.49
N ARG A 351 -11.55 24.53 -19.26
CA ARG A 351 -12.21 24.95 -17.99
C ARG A 351 -11.51 26.17 -17.40
N GLU A 352 -12.26 27.22 -17.03
CA GLU A 352 -11.75 28.36 -16.25
C GLU A 352 -12.73 28.76 -15.14
N THR A 353 -12.20 28.98 -13.93
CA THR A 353 -12.96 29.53 -12.79
C THR A 353 -13.01 31.05 -12.91
N LEU A 354 -14.22 31.61 -13.01
CA LEU A 354 -14.42 33.07 -13.16
C LEU A 354 -14.43 33.78 -11.80
N ALA A 355 -13.77 34.94 -11.72
CA ALA A 355 -13.61 35.71 -10.49
C ALA A 355 -14.91 36.43 -10.04
N ALA A 356 -15.10 36.48 -8.72
CA ALA A 356 -16.30 36.86 -7.98
C ALA A 356 -16.69 38.35 -7.90
N ALA A 357 -16.18 39.23 -8.78
CA ALA A 357 -16.33 40.67 -8.59
C ALA A 357 -17.68 41.24 -9.09
N ASP A 358 -18.42 41.85 -8.16
CA ASP A 358 -19.44 42.90 -8.35
C ASP A 358 -20.94 42.53 -8.45
N TYR A 359 -21.56 41.98 -7.40
CA TYR A 359 -23.04 42.00 -7.28
C TYR A 359 -23.56 42.24 -5.85
N THR A 360 -24.43 43.24 -5.69
CA THR A 360 -25.24 43.48 -4.48
C THR A 360 -26.72 43.38 -4.88
N VAL A 361 -27.53 42.67 -4.08
CA VAL A 361 -28.93 42.38 -4.42
C VAL A 361 -29.87 43.51 -3.95
N GLU A 362 -30.24 44.42 -4.85
CA GLU A 362 -30.98 45.66 -4.50
C GLU A 362 -32.52 45.60 -4.65
N ALA A 363 -33.13 44.45 -4.95
CA ALA A 363 -34.59 44.31 -5.03
C ALA A 363 -35.07 42.89 -4.68
N ALA A 364 -36.31 42.73 -4.22
CA ALA A 364 -36.92 41.42 -3.92
C ALA A 364 -37.42 40.69 -5.19
N GLY A 365 -37.66 39.38 -5.08
CA GLY A 365 -38.14 38.48 -6.14
C GLY A 365 -37.04 37.68 -6.84
N GLU A 366 -37.40 36.87 -7.84
CA GLU A 366 -36.45 36.09 -8.63
C GLU A 366 -35.42 37.03 -9.30
N LYS A 367 -34.14 36.87 -8.95
CA LYS A 367 -33.04 37.66 -9.51
C LYS A 367 -32.19 36.84 -10.42
N LYS A 368 -31.89 37.41 -11.57
CA LYS A 368 -31.04 36.83 -12.59
C LYS A 368 -29.60 37.26 -12.33
N ILE A 369 -28.73 36.28 -12.10
CA ILE A 369 -27.27 36.45 -12.04
C ILE A 369 -26.72 36.06 -13.40
N SER A 370 -25.88 36.92 -13.98
CA SER A 370 -25.22 36.71 -15.26
C SER A 370 -23.74 36.45 -15.04
N VAL A 371 -23.26 35.33 -15.54
CA VAL A 371 -21.83 35.02 -15.63
C VAL A 371 -21.37 35.40 -17.03
N ILE A 372 -20.40 36.31 -17.14
CA ILE A 372 -19.98 36.92 -18.41
C ILE A 372 -18.51 36.58 -18.64
N TYR A 373 -18.18 36.13 -19.86
CA TYR A 373 -16.79 35.89 -20.24
C TYR A 373 -16.07 37.21 -20.45
N ASN A 374 -14.93 37.41 -19.77
CA ASN A 374 -14.25 38.70 -19.71
C ASN A 374 -13.76 39.21 -21.07
N GLU A 375 -13.33 38.31 -21.96
CA GLU A 375 -12.78 38.67 -23.27
C GLU A 375 -13.86 38.96 -24.31
N ASN A 376 -15.06 38.41 -24.11
CA ASN A 376 -16.22 38.68 -24.96
C ASN A 376 -17.53 38.68 -24.15
N SER A 377 -18.00 39.89 -23.84
CA SER A 377 -19.23 40.09 -23.06
C SER A 377 -20.53 39.60 -23.71
N GLU A 378 -20.50 39.23 -25.00
CA GLU A 378 -21.65 38.59 -25.65
C GLU A 378 -21.80 37.12 -25.23
N ILE A 379 -20.71 36.50 -24.76
CA ILE A 379 -20.67 35.13 -24.24
C ILE A 379 -20.95 35.19 -22.75
N LYS A 380 -22.14 34.71 -22.39
CA LYS A 380 -22.61 34.70 -21.02
C LYS A 380 -23.61 33.58 -20.77
N THR A 381 -23.71 33.18 -19.53
CA THR A 381 -24.75 32.28 -19.04
C THR A 381 -25.44 32.87 -17.82
N ASP A 382 -26.64 32.41 -17.52
CA ASP A 382 -27.47 33.00 -16.49
C ASP A 382 -28.15 31.95 -15.62
N PHE A 383 -28.29 32.26 -14.34
CA PHE A 383 -29.14 31.51 -13.43
C PHE A 383 -29.94 32.46 -12.53
N THR A 384 -30.90 31.91 -11.80
CA THR A 384 -31.73 32.70 -10.89
C THR A 384 -31.53 32.34 -9.44
N VAL A 385 -31.52 33.35 -8.56
CA VAL A 385 -31.52 33.22 -7.10
C VAL A 385 -32.82 33.79 -6.54
N GLU A 386 -33.28 33.25 -5.42
CA GLU A 386 -34.47 33.76 -4.73
C GLU A 386 -34.09 34.79 -3.67
N VAL A 387 -34.83 35.90 -3.63
CA VAL A 387 -34.57 37.01 -2.70
C VAL A 387 -35.84 37.35 -1.93
N SER A 388 -35.86 36.99 -0.64
CA SER A 388 -36.94 37.28 0.30
C SER A 388 -36.92 38.75 0.73
N ASP A 389 -38.10 39.36 0.85
CA ASP A 389 -38.30 40.70 1.42
C ASP A 389 -38.57 40.67 2.94
N ALA A 390 -38.52 39.48 3.56
CA ALA A 390 -38.67 39.34 5.00
C ALA A 390 -37.58 40.12 5.73
N ALA A 391 -38.00 40.95 6.68
CA ALA A 391 -37.08 41.74 7.50
C ALA A 391 -36.37 40.84 8.52
N LEU A 392 -35.10 41.13 8.78
CA LEU A 392 -34.37 40.56 9.91
C LEU A 392 -35.04 41.02 11.21
N ALA A 393 -35.57 40.07 11.98
CA ALA A 393 -36.31 40.36 13.21
C ALA A 393 -35.35 40.55 14.40
N GLU A 394 -34.39 39.65 14.56
CA GLU A 394 -33.38 39.71 15.62
C GLU A 394 -32.13 38.87 15.31
N LEU A 395 -31.05 39.13 16.07
CA LEU A 395 -29.89 38.24 16.15
C LEU A 395 -29.93 37.47 17.46
N GLU A 396 -29.80 36.16 17.36
CA GLU A 396 -29.78 35.24 18.48
C GLU A 396 -28.39 34.65 18.65
N ILE A 397 -27.77 34.86 19.82
CA ILE A 397 -26.57 34.11 20.23
C ILE A 397 -27.07 32.81 20.83
N LYS A 398 -26.99 31.73 20.06
CA LYS A 398 -27.48 30.41 20.50
C LYS A 398 -26.48 29.75 21.44
N ASN A 399 -25.19 29.80 21.07
CA ASN A 399 -24.08 29.39 21.92
C ASN A 399 -23.09 30.55 22.08
N LYS A 400 -22.58 30.74 23.30
CA LYS A 400 -21.48 31.68 23.58
C LYS A 400 -20.14 31.01 23.22
N PRO A 401 -19.08 31.79 22.92
CA PRO A 401 -17.75 31.23 22.75
C PRO A 401 -17.29 30.53 24.04
N ALA A 402 -16.46 29.51 23.88
CA ALA A 402 -15.86 28.75 24.97
C ALA A 402 -15.07 29.66 25.94
N LYS A 403 -14.44 30.72 25.42
CA LYS A 403 -13.70 31.70 26.22
C LYS A 403 -14.46 33.03 26.35
N THR A 404 -14.95 33.31 27.56
CA THR A 404 -15.58 34.60 27.93
C THR A 404 -14.82 35.37 29.01
N LEU A 405 -13.72 34.82 29.52
CA LEU A 405 -12.81 35.44 30.49
C LEU A 405 -11.46 35.63 29.82
N TYR A 406 -10.91 36.84 29.92
CA TYR A 406 -9.66 37.25 29.31
C TYR A 406 -8.75 37.96 30.31
N PHE A 407 -7.46 37.99 29.99
CA PHE A 407 -6.41 38.71 30.70
C PHE A 407 -5.76 39.79 29.81
N PRO A 408 -5.08 40.80 30.39
CA PRO A 408 -4.38 41.83 29.64
C PRO A 408 -3.47 41.29 28.54
N GLY A 409 -3.66 41.81 27.32
CA GLY A 409 -2.89 41.44 26.13
C GLY A 409 -3.36 40.17 25.42
N GLU A 410 -4.38 39.46 25.92
CA GLU A 410 -4.92 38.28 25.22
C GLU A 410 -5.75 38.67 23.99
N GLU A 411 -5.72 37.81 22.98
CA GLU A 411 -6.51 37.94 21.76
C GLU A 411 -7.92 37.35 21.93
N LEU A 412 -8.88 37.89 21.19
CA LEU A 412 -10.26 37.40 21.14
C LEU A 412 -10.31 35.97 20.57
N LYS A 413 -10.99 35.06 21.27
CA LYS A 413 -11.28 33.70 20.80
C LYS A 413 -12.79 33.51 20.68
N LEU A 414 -13.24 33.17 19.48
CA LEU A 414 -14.66 33.02 19.15
C LEU A 414 -15.12 31.56 19.05
N ASP A 415 -14.25 30.59 19.32
CA ASP A 415 -14.55 29.16 19.20
C ASP A 415 -15.76 28.79 20.06
N GLY A 416 -16.72 28.05 19.49
CA GLY A 416 -18.01 27.74 20.12
C GLY A 416 -19.12 28.79 19.96
N LEU A 417 -18.82 30.01 19.47
CA LEU A 417 -19.84 31.03 19.22
C LEU A 417 -20.70 30.60 18.02
N SER A 418 -22.03 30.53 18.22
CA SER A 418 -22.98 30.39 17.12
C SER A 418 -24.02 31.50 17.14
N VAL A 419 -24.15 32.19 16.01
CA VAL A 419 -25.04 33.33 15.83
C VAL A 419 -26.06 33.01 14.76
N TYR A 420 -27.34 33.23 15.07
CA TYR A 420 -28.45 33.02 14.15
C TYR A 420 -29.14 34.34 13.82
N ALA A 421 -29.45 34.52 12.54
CA ALA A 421 -30.30 35.59 12.04
C ALA A 421 -31.74 35.07 11.91
N ASN A 422 -32.64 35.58 12.75
CA ASN A 422 -34.05 35.20 12.76
C ASN A 422 -34.86 36.19 11.93
N TYR A 423 -35.56 35.71 10.89
CA TYR A 423 -36.31 36.54 9.95
C TYR A 423 -37.82 36.52 10.23
N ALA A 424 -38.52 37.56 9.79
CA ALA A 424 -39.96 37.74 10.04
C ALA A 424 -40.87 36.71 9.35
N ASP A 425 -40.37 35.97 8.37
CA ASP A 425 -41.06 34.84 7.72
C ASP A 425 -40.97 33.54 8.53
N GLY A 426 -40.23 33.54 9.64
CA GLY A 426 -40.03 32.41 10.54
C GLY A 426 -38.78 31.58 10.22
N ASN A 427 -38.03 31.92 9.17
CA ASN A 427 -36.76 31.27 8.86
C ASN A 427 -35.65 31.75 9.81
N SER A 428 -34.72 30.86 10.13
CA SER A 428 -33.55 31.13 10.95
C SER A 428 -32.31 30.64 10.22
N ILE A 429 -31.32 31.51 10.04
CA ILE A 429 -30.07 31.19 9.32
C ILE A 429 -28.91 31.28 10.29
N ARG A 430 -28.09 30.23 10.36
CA ARG A 430 -26.80 30.28 11.04
C ARG A 430 -25.84 31.16 10.23
N LEU A 431 -25.28 32.17 10.88
CA LEU A 431 -24.30 33.05 10.25
C LEU A 431 -22.90 32.45 10.36
N MET A 432 -22.15 32.51 9.27
CA MET A 432 -20.72 32.19 9.24
C MET A 432 -19.90 33.30 9.92
N ARG A 433 -18.69 32.98 10.39
CA ARG A 433 -17.85 33.91 11.18
C ARG A 433 -17.49 35.19 10.43
N ASP A 434 -17.38 35.12 9.11
CA ASP A 434 -17.11 36.23 8.20
C ASP A 434 -18.34 37.10 7.87
N GLN A 435 -19.55 36.59 8.13
CA GLN A 435 -20.80 37.28 7.80
C GLN A 435 -21.20 38.35 8.81
N TYR A 436 -20.78 38.22 10.08
CA TYR A 436 -21.06 39.20 11.13
C TYR A 436 -19.80 39.91 11.60
N GLN A 437 -19.96 41.14 12.09
CA GLN A 437 -18.86 41.89 12.68
C GLN A 437 -18.89 41.76 14.20
N VAL A 438 -17.71 41.54 14.76
CA VAL A 438 -17.50 41.55 16.20
C VAL A 438 -16.72 42.80 16.57
N SER A 439 -17.23 43.57 17.52
CA SER A 439 -16.60 44.80 17.97
C SER A 439 -16.75 44.99 19.48
N GLY A 440 -16.02 45.97 20.04
CA GLY A 440 -16.04 46.25 21.47
C GLY A 440 -15.16 45.32 22.32
N PHE A 441 -14.35 44.45 21.68
CA PHE A 441 -13.31 43.72 22.39
C PHE A 441 -12.12 44.64 22.72
N ASP A 442 -11.78 44.65 23.99
CA ASP A 442 -10.63 45.32 24.58
C ASP A 442 -10.18 44.43 25.74
N SER A 443 -9.03 43.78 25.59
CA SER A 443 -8.38 42.98 26.64
C SER A 443 -7.39 43.78 27.48
N GLU A 444 -6.99 44.99 27.08
CA GLU A 444 -5.95 45.79 27.75
C GLU A 444 -6.36 46.31 29.13
N THR A 445 -7.67 46.43 29.37
CA THR A 445 -8.19 47.00 30.63
C THR A 445 -9.16 46.07 31.34
N ALA A 446 -8.97 45.82 32.64
CA ALA A 446 -9.85 44.96 33.42
C ALA A 446 -11.27 45.54 33.61
N GLY A 447 -12.28 44.65 33.66
CA GLY A 447 -13.69 44.97 33.90
C GLY A 447 -14.67 43.99 33.23
N ASN A 448 -15.95 44.07 33.61
CA ASN A 448 -17.03 43.45 32.83
C ASN A 448 -17.30 44.31 31.61
N LYS A 449 -17.26 43.69 30.44
CA LYS A 449 -17.35 44.36 29.15
C LYS A 449 -18.37 43.64 28.28
N LYS A 450 -18.71 44.27 27.16
CA LYS A 450 -19.66 43.75 26.20
C LYS A 450 -19.01 43.61 24.84
N LEU A 451 -19.15 42.42 24.28
CA LEU A 451 -18.83 42.14 22.91
C LEU A 451 -20.10 42.38 22.10
N VAL A 452 -20.01 43.24 21.07
CA VAL A 452 -21.12 43.57 20.19
C VAL A 452 -20.98 42.74 18.93
N ILE A 453 -22.01 41.96 18.63
CA ILE A 453 -22.15 41.21 17.39
C ILE A 453 -23.17 41.95 16.52
N GLU A 454 -22.75 42.33 15.32
CA GLU A 454 -23.53 43.13 14.39
C GLU A 454 -23.65 42.41 13.05
N TYR A 455 -24.89 42.30 12.57
CA TYR A 455 -25.21 41.78 11.26
C TYR A 455 -26.35 42.62 10.67
N LYS A 456 -26.11 43.20 9.49
CA LYS A 456 -26.98 44.21 8.87
C LYS A 456 -27.29 45.37 9.82
N ASP A 457 -28.57 45.63 10.09
CA ASP A 457 -29.07 46.69 10.96
C ASP A 457 -29.38 46.23 12.39
N GLN A 458 -29.14 44.95 12.71
CA GLN A 458 -29.36 44.38 14.04
C GLN A 458 -28.05 44.18 14.80
N LYS A 459 -28.15 44.33 16.12
CA LYS A 459 -27.04 44.08 17.05
C LYS A 459 -27.53 43.22 18.19
N THR A 460 -26.69 42.29 18.59
CA THR A 460 -26.84 41.57 19.85
C THR A 460 -25.55 41.69 20.64
N GLU A 461 -25.65 41.53 21.95
CA GLU A 461 -24.52 41.74 22.86
C GLU A 461 -24.36 40.52 23.74
N MET A 462 -23.12 40.16 24.00
CA MET A 462 -22.78 39.23 25.06
C MET A 462 -21.78 39.84 26.01
N ASP A 463 -21.90 39.45 27.28
CA ASP A 463 -20.96 39.85 28.30
C ASP A 463 -19.68 39.00 28.22
N TYR A 464 -18.53 39.66 28.37
CA TYR A 464 -17.24 39.03 28.64
C TYR A 464 -16.53 39.78 29.77
N ARG A 465 -15.53 39.16 30.38
CA ARG A 465 -14.80 39.76 31.51
C ARG A 465 -13.32 39.80 31.20
N VAL A 466 -12.70 40.95 31.40
CA VAL A 466 -11.24 41.07 31.49
C VAL A 466 -10.88 41.18 32.96
N LYS A 467 -9.91 40.40 33.40
CA LYS A 467 -9.42 40.42 34.76
C LYS A 467 -7.91 40.66 34.72
N GLU A 468 -7.40 41.58 35.54
CA GLU A 468 -5.95 41.62 35.79
C GLU A 468 -5.53 40.26 36.32
N LYS A 469 -4.39 39.75 35.88
CA LYS A 469 -3.90 38.49 36.44
C LYS A 469 -3.64 38.68 37.93
N GLU A 470 -4.31 37.89 38.73
CA GLU A 470 -4.17 37.88 40.17
C GLU A 470 -3.27 36.72 40.54
N LEU A 471 -2.34 36.98 41.46
CA LEU A 471 -1.52 35.94 42.04
C LEU A 471 -2.45 34.96 42.76
N GLU A 472 -2.59 33.76 42.21
CA GLU A 472 -3.49 32.74 42.72
C GLU A 472 -2.81 31.94 43.83
N GLY A 473 -1.51 31.69 43.68
CA GLY A 473 -0.74 30.96 44.67
C GLY A 473 0.66 30.60 44.19
N LEU A 474 1.19 29.55 44.82
CA LEU A 474 2.41 28.89 44.39
C LEU A 474 2.05 27.52 43.78
N LYS A 475 2.87 27.04 42.85
CA LYS A 475 2.83 25.68 42.33
C LYS A 475 4.24 25.11 42.29
N ILE A 476 4.35 23.82 42.58
CA ILE A 476 5.59 23.07 42.33
C ILE A 476 5.58 22.70 40.85
N VAL A 477 6.54 23.24 40.11
CA VAL A 477 6.69 23.03 38.66
C VAL A 477 7.58 21.81 38.40
N GLU A 478 8.65 21.67 39.18
CA GLU A 478 9.48 20.48 39.20
C GLU A 478 9.51 19.95 40.63
N TYR A 479 9.16 18.67 40.79
CA TYR A 479 9.13 17.99 42.08
C TYR A 479 10.53 17.43 42.39
N PRO A 480 11.00 17.52 43.64
CA PRO A 480 12.20 16.80 44.06
C PRO A 480 11.88 15.31 44.17
N GLN A 481 12.89 14.47 44.46
CA GLN A 481 12.63 13.07 44.82
C GLN A 481 11.73 13.00 46.06
N THR A 482 10.51 12.48 45.90
CA THR A 482 9.49 12.42 46.96
C THR A 482 9.43 11.07 47.66
N THR A 483 10.16 10.05 47.17
CA THR A 483 10.28 8.74 47.84
C THR A 483 11.71 8.51 48.30
N ILE A 484 11.90 8.34 49.61
CA ILE A 484 13.22 8.11 50.22
C ILE A 484 13.22 6.85 51.09
N GLY A 485 14.39 6.23 51.24
CA GLY A 485 14.62 5.08 52.09
C GLY A 485 14.72 5.44 53.57
N LEU A 486 14.58 4.43 54.44
CA LEU A 486 14.89 4.59 55.87
C LEU A 486 16.34 5.07 56.08
N ALA A 487 16.50 6.03 56.98
CA ALA A 487 17.73 6.75 57.30
C ALA A 487 18.34 7.60 56.18
N GLU A 488 17.70 7.69 55.01
CA GLU A 488 18.05 8.63 53.96
C GLU A 488 17.57 10.04 54.31
N ASN A 489 18.35 11.07 54.01
CA ASN A 489 17.92 12.46 54.24
C ASN A 489 17.22 12.98 52.99
N PHE A 490 16.09 13.66 53.17
CA PHE A 490 15.42 14.36 52.09
C PHE A 490 16.32 15.44 51.47
N ALA A 491 16.46 15.42 50.14
CA ALA A 491 17.20 16.40 49.37
C ALA A 491 16.23 17.39 48.71
N GLU A 492 16.53 18.69 48.86
CA GLU A 492 15.75 19.78 48.24
C GLU A 492 16.16 20.05 46.79
N GLU A 493 17.13 19.31 46.26
CA GLU A 493 17.67 19.52 44.92
C GLU A 493 16.63 19.17 43.84
N GLY A 494 16.55 19.98 42.79
CA GLY A 494 15.61 19.79 41.67
C GLY A 494 14.22 20.40 41.85
N ILE A 495 13.83 20.85 43.04
CA ILE A 495 12.53 21.50 43.22
C ILE A 495 12.50 22.90 42.57
N LYS A 496 11.52 23.15 41.70
CA LYS A 496 11.23 24.50 41.17
C LYS A 496 9.83 24.91 41.59
N ILE A 497 9.73 26.11 42.16
CA ILE A 497 8.47 26.70 42.59
C ILE A 497 8.17 27.87 41.66
N ALA A 498 6.93 27.97 41.19
CA ALA A 498 6.45 29.13 40.47
C ALA A 498 5.35 29.85 41.25
N ARG A 499 5.29 31.16 41.07
CA ARG A 499 4.05 31.90 41.24
C ARG A 499 3.12 31.51 40.11
N VAL A 500 1.91 31.07 40.45
CA VAL A 500 0.86 30.83 39.48
C VAL A 500 -0.14 31.96 39.55
N TYR A 501 -0.44 32.49 38.39
CA TYR A 501 -1.49 33.47 38.21
C TYR A 501 -2.74 32.76 37.70
N ASP A 502 -3.89 33.35 37.97
CA ASP A 502 -5.19 32.81 37.55
C ASP A 502 -5.42 32.75 36.02
N ASN A 503 -4.47 33.27 35.23
CA ASN A 503 -4.40 33.10 33.77
C ASN A 503 -3.56 31.91 33.32
N GLY A 504 -2.97 31.16 34.25
CA GLY A 504 -2.07 30.05 33.97
C GLY A 504 -0.60 30.44 33.78
N ASP A 505 -0.26 31.74 33.76
CA ASP A 505 1.14 32.19 33.72
C ASP A 505 1.89 31.65 34.93
N GLN A 506 3.15 31.25 34.69
CA GLN A 506 4.05 30.78 35.73
C GLN A 506 5.32 31.63 35.72
N GLU A 507 5.66 32.20 36.87
CA GLU A 507 6.95 32.88 37.09
C GLU A 507 7.77 32.05 38.08
N ILE A 508 8.86 31.45 37.60
CA ILE A 508 9.77 30.66 38.44
C ILE A 508 10.38 31.56 39.51
N LEU A 509 10.27 31.15 40.76
CA LEU A 509 10.89 31.82 41.90
C LEU A 509 12.38 31.55 41.94
N ASP A 510 13.17 32.58 42.27
CA ASP A 510 14.55 32.37 42.67
C ASP A 510 14.61 31.64 44.02
N ALA A 511 15.68 30.86 44.25
CA ALA A 511 15.82 30.00 45.43
C ALA A 511 15.86 30.77 46.76
N ASP A 512 16.12 32.08 46.75
CA ASP A 512 16.09 32.95 47.94
C ASP A 512 14.71 33.58 48.20
N GLU A 513 13.72 33.34 47.35
CA GLU A 513 12.34 33.83 47.50
C GLU A 513 11.41 32.86 48.27
N TYR A 514 11.89 31.67 48.60
CA TYR A 514 11.17 30.68 49.41
C TYR A 514 12.12 29.86 50.28
N ARG A 515 11.56 29.18 51.28
CA ARG A 515 12.27 28.20 52.12
C ARG A 515 11.47 26.92 52.23
N ILE A 516 12.16 25.78 52.23
CA ILE A 516 11.55 24.48 52.39
C ILE A 516 11.65 24.06 53.86
N ASN A 517 10.56 23.56 54.42
CA ASN A 517 10.51 23.03 55.77
C ASN A 517 10.18 21.53 55.74
N ALA A 518 11.24 20.73 55.72
CA ALA A 518 11.20 19.27 55.80
C ALA A 518 11.42 18.72 57.22
N SER A 519 11.43 19.57 58.26
CA SER A 519 11.77 19.17 59.65
C SER A 519 10.83 18.14 60.29
N LYS A 520 9.67 17.90 59.67
CA LYS A 520 8.69 16.91 60.11
C LYS A 520 8.89 15.52 59.52
N ILE A 521 9.75 15.37 58.52
CA ILE A 521 10.09 14.05 57.97
C ILE A 521 10.80 13.27 59.08
N ASP A 522 10.22 12.14 59.48
CA ASP A 522 10.89 11.16 60.33
C ASP A 522 11.41 10.03 59.45
N ASN A 523 12.65 10.15 58.99
CA ASN A 523 13.27 9.14 58.14
C ASN A 523 13.59 7.82 58.87
N GLN A 524 13.21 7.67 60.14
CA GLN A 524 13.37 6.43 60.90
C GLN A 524 12.09 5.58 60.93
N GLN A 525 10.97 6.07 60.36
CA GLN A 525 9.69 5.36 60.34
C GLN A 525 9.08 5.40 58.94
N PRO A 526 8.55 4.28 58.42
CA PRO A 526 7.78 4.30 57.19
C PRO A 526 6.52 5.14 57.34
N GLY A 527 6.18 5.93 56.31
CA GLY A 527 4.99 6.76 56.27
C GLY A 527 5.08 7.89 55.26
N ILE A 528 3.98 8.61 55.10
CA ILE A 528 3.89 9.79 54.24
C ILE A 528 4.00 11.05 55.12
N TYR A 529 4.93 11.93 54.78
CA TYR A 529 5.27 13.13 55.54
C TYR A 529 5.10 14.39 54.69
N THR A 530 4.31 15.33 55.19
CA THR A 530 4.08 16.59 54.50
C THR A 530 5.24 17.58 54.68
N VAL A 531 5.84 17.98 53.56
CA VAL A 531 6.82 19.06 53.43
C VAL A 531 6.10 20.36 53.10
N ARG A 532 6.54 21.47 53.70
CA ARG A 532 5.95 22.79 53.47
C ARG A 532 6.92 23.71 52.76
N VAL A 533 6.50 24.27 51.63
CA VAL A 533 7.19 25.35 50.93
C VAL A 533 6.64 26.67 51.47
N ILE A 534 7.49 27.49 52.06
CA ILE A 534 7.11 28.74 52.70
C ILE A 534 7.71 29.89 51.87
N PRO A 535 6.88 30.73 51.20
CA PRO A 535 7.39 31.91 50.53
C PRO A 535 7.98 32.92 51.52
N GLU A 536 8.98 33.69 51.10
CA GLU A 536 9.50 34.83 51.86
C GLU A 536 8.56 36.05 51.78
N SER A 537 7.69 36.10 50.75
CA SER A 537 6.60 37.07 50.63
C SER A 537 5.37 36.64 51.42
N ASP A 538 4.70 37.58 52.10
CA ASP A 538 3.42 37.35 52.80
C ASP A 538 2.19 37.47 51.89
N GLN A 539 2.39 37.67 50.57
CA GLN A 539 1.32 37.82 49.59
C GLN A 539 0.70 36.48 49.13
N VAL A 540 1.38 35.36 49.39
CA VAL A 540 0.92 34.01 49.02
C VAL A 540 1.03 33.05 50.20
N ASP A 541 0.06 32.15 50.29
CA ASP A 541 0.10 31.09 51.29
C ASP A 541 1.19 30.06 50.94
N SER A 542 1.70 29.40 51.99
CA SER A 542 2.56 28.24 51.81
C SER A 542 1.82 27.11 51.09
N ILE A 543 2.55 26.38 50.25
CA ILE A 543 2.05 25.12 49.68
C ILE A 543 2.74 23.94 50.36
N THR A 544 2.18 22.75 50.14
CA THR A 544 2.71 21.50 50.67
C THR A 544 2.76 20.45 49.58
N PHE A 545 3.71 19.54 49.73
CA PHE A 545 3.74 18.26 49.02
C PHE A 545 4.14 17.17 50.01
N ASP A 546 3.86 15.94 49.66
CA ASP A 546 4.11 14.81 50.52
C ASP A 546 5.36 14.06 50.08
N VAL A 547 6.08 13.49 51.06
CA VAL A 547 7.27 12.67 50.86
C VAL A 547 7.02 11.33 51.53
N THR A 548 7.12 10.26 50.75
CA THR A 548 7.07 8.88 51.24
C THR A 548 8.43 8.47 51.79
N VAL A 549 8.46 8.06 53.06
CA VAL A 549 9.56 7.27 53.63
C VAL A 549 9.12 5.81 53.61
N ARG A 550 9.89 4.95 52.95
CA ARG A 550 9.61 3.50 52.93
C ARG A 550 10.87 2.67 53.16
N GLU A 551 10.69 1.41 53.51
CA GLU A 551 11.82 0.47 53.57
C GLU A 551 12.43 0.34 52.18
N ALA A 552 13.76 0.37 52.08
CA ALA A 552 14.44 0.13 50.81
C ALA A 552 14.08 -1.28 50.33
N LYS A 553 13.57 -1.38 49.11
CA LYS A 553 13.21 -2.64 48.47
C LYS A 553 14.35 -3.06 47.55
N ASP A 554 14.93 -4.21 47.82
CA ASP A 554 15.90 -4.83 46.92
C ASP A 554 15.14 -5.51 45.77
N TYR A 555 15.43 -5.10 44.53
CA TYR A 555 14.79 -5.64 43.34
C TYR A 555 15.63 -6.80 42.77
N SER A 556 15.02 -7.99 42.73
CA SER A 556 15.65 -9.18 42.19
C SER A 556 15.38 -9.28 40.69
N TRP A 557 16.43 -9.52 39.91
CA TRP A 557 16.36 -9.69 38.47
C TRP A 557 16.20 -11.16 38.09
N ASN A 558 15.39 -11.42 37.07
CA ASN A 558 15.07 -12.73 36.52
C ASN A 558 15.40 -12.72 35.01
N ALA A 559 15.65 -13.89 34.45
CA ALA A 559 15.85 -14.10 33.02
C ALA A 559 14.86 -15.15 32.53
N ILE A 560 14.27 -14.91 31.36
CA ILE A 560 13.27 -15.79 30.75
C ILE A 560 13.35 -15.67 29.22
N ASN A 561 13.14 -16.79 28.53
CA ASN A 561 12.86 -16.84 27.10
C ASN A 561 11.43 -17.34 26.93
N PHE A 562 10.58 -16.64 26.18
CA PHE A 562 9.21 -17.10 25.93
C PHE A 562 8.59 -16.44 24.71
N GLY A 563 7.48 -17.02 24.25
CA GLY A 563 6.64 -16.52 23.19
C GLY A 563 7.02 -17.01 21.79
N GLN A 564 6.21 -16.66 20.81
CA GLN A 564 6.26 -17.27 19.49
C GLN A 564 7.58 -16.97 18.76
N SER A 565 8.13 -18.01 18.13
CA SER A 565 9.44 -17.98 17.45
C SER A 565 10.65 -17.83 18.39
N ALA A 566 10.47 -17.74 19.72
CA ALA A 566 11.58 -17.83 20.67
C ALA A 566 12.05 -19.29 20.79
N SER A 567 13.35 -19.49 20.97
CA SER A 567 13.96 -20.82 21.15
C SER A 567 15.24 -20.71 21.95
N ASP A 568 15.65 -21.75 22.67
CA ASP A 568 16.93 -21.75 23.39
C ASP A 568 18.16 -21.61 22.46
N ASP A 569 17.99 -21.93 21.17
CA ASP A 569 19.05 -21.82 20.16
C ASP A 569 19.21 -20.38 19.64
N ASP A 570 18.11 -19.61 19.59
CA ASP A 570 18.08 -18.28 18.98
C ASP A 570 17.85 -17.15 19.98
N THR A 571 17.39 -17.44 21.19
CA THR A 571 17.12 -16.46 22.26
C THR A 571 17.90 -16.81 23.53
N PHE A 572 18.66 -15.86 24.07
CA PHE A 572 19.44 -16.09 25.28
C PHE A 572 19.70 -14.84 26.11
N ILE A 573 19.95 -15.07 27.41
CA ILE A 573 20.36 -14.06 28.38
C ILE A 573 21.64 -14.54 29.07
N ASN A 574 22.66 -13.69 29.08
CA ASN A 574 23.94 -13.98 29.74
C ASN A 574 24.30 -12.84 30.71
N VAL A 575 24.14 -13.11 32.01
CA VAL A 575 24.44 -12.17 33.10
C VAL A 575 25.94 -12.21 33.41
N LYS A 576 26.62 -11.07 33.24
CA LYS A 576 28.06 -10.88 33.52
C LYS A 576 28.23 -10.10 34.83
N GLU A 577 29.48 -9.85 35.23
CA GLU A 577 29.78 -9.14 36.49
C GLU A 577 29.27 -7.69 36.49
N ASP A 578 29.46 -6.97 35.38
CA ASP A 578 29.13 -5.53 35.23
C ASP A 578 28.13 -5.22 34.10
N SER A 579 27.64 -6.25 33.39
CA SER A 579 26.71 -6.10 32.26
C SER A 579 25.80 -7.31 32.10
N VAL A 580 24.74 -7.17 31.31
CA VAL A 580 23.89 -8.27 30.87
C VAL A 580 23.79 -8.25 29.36
N GLU A 581 23.95 -9.41 28.73
CA GLU A 581 23.74 -9.59 27.31
C GLU A 581 22.37 -10.23 27.10
N VAL A 582 21.54 -9.59 26.27
CA VAL A 582 20.18 -10.04 25.94
C VAL A 582 20.10 -10.11 24.42
N ALA A 583 19.74 -11.27 23.90
CA ALA A 583 19.87 -11.53 22.48
C ALA A 583 18.73 -12.37 21.93
N SER A 584 18.26 -11.95 20.76
CA SER A 584 17.44 -12.73 19.84
C SER A 584 18.15 -12.69 18.49
N ILE A 585 18.70 -13.82 18.04
CA ILE A 585 19.56 -13.93 16.84
C ILE A 585 18.88 -14.79 15.76
N ASN A 586 19.46 -14.84 14.56
CA ASN A 586 18.99 -15.64 13.42
C ASN A 586 17.51 -15.44 13.01
N GLY A 587 16.87 -14.35 13.45
CA GLY A 587 15.44 -14.12 13.22
C GLY A 587 14.50 -14.86 14.18
N GLY A 588 15.01 -15.48 15.25
CA GLY A 588 14.19 -15.97 16.35
C GLY A 588 13.55 -14.83 17.13
N GLY A 589 12.43 -15.09 17.78
CA GLY A 589 11.58 -14.11 18.47
C GLY A 589 10.88 -13.11 17.53
N LYS A 590 10.09 -12.21 18.12
CA LYS A 590 9.42 -11.06 17.47
C LYS A 590 8.75 -10.15 18.49
N VAL A 591 8.61 -8.88 18.16
CA VAL A 591 7.55 -8.02 18.70
C VAL A 591 6.58 -7.82 17.56
N ALA A 592 5.34 -8.29 17.71
CA ALA A 592 4.31 -8.16 16.70
C ALA A 592 3.11 -7.39 17.26
N THR A 593 2.13 -7.13 16.39
CA THR A 593 0.89 -6.41 16.70
C THR A 593 0.12 -6.92 17.93
N ASP A 594 0.24 -8.20 18.25
CA ASP A 594 -0.70 -8.92 19.11
C ASP A 594 -0.05 -10.01 19.95
N HIS A 595 1.25 -10.25 19.81
CA HIS A 595 2.01 -11.19 20.64
C HIS A 595 3.51 -10.95 20.51
N ASP A 596 4.27 -11.55 21.41
CA ASP A 596 5.71 -11.44 21.48
C ASP A 596 6.38 -12.82 21.44
N GLY A 597 7.64 -12.84 21.04
CA GLY A 597 8.62 -13.86 21.38
C GLY A 597 9.95 -13.18 21.69
N ILE A 598 10.42 -13.24 22.93
CA ILE A 598 11.56 -12.42 23.38
C ILE A 598 12.48 -13.15 24.35
N ALA A 599 13.76 -12.75 24.32
CA ALA A 599 14.66 -12.90 25.45
C ALA A 599 14.43 -11.71 26.40
N TYR A 600 14.17 -11.96 27.69
CA TYR A 600 13.82 -10.90 28.63
C TYR A 600 14.53 -11.02 29.98
N TYR A 601 15.24 -9.95 30.36
CA TYR A 601 15.91 -9.81 31.66
C TYR A 601 15.25 -8.71 32.48
N TYR A 602 14.52 -9.07 33.53
CA TYR A 602 13.53 -8.19 34.15
C TYR A 602 13.47 -8.26 35.67
N THR A 603 12.91 -7.22 36.27
CA THR A 603 12.49 -7.16 37.68
C THR A 603 10.97 -6.97 37.77
N VAL A 604 10.40 -7.20 38.95
CA VAL A 604 8.96 -7.08 39.21
C VAL A 604 8.68 -5.88 40.13
N LEU A 605 7.82 -4.98 39.65
CA LEU A 605 7.34 -3.80 40.37
C LEU A 605 5.85 -3.95 40.69
N ASP A 606 5.39 -3.19 41.69
CA ASP A 606 3.96 -3.03 41.95
C ASP A 606 3.38 -2.05 40.93
N ALA A 607 2.23 -2.35 40.31
CA ALA A 607 1.70 -1.53 39.22
C ALA A 607 1.35 -0.10 39.66
N GLU A 608 1.02 0.10 40.95
CA GLU A 608 0.74 1.41 41.55
C GLU A 608 2.00 2.29 41.71
N ASP A 609 3.21 1.75 41.64
CA ASP A 609 4.45 2.53 41.75
C ASP A 609 4.83 3.16 40.40
N ASN A 610 5.47 4.33 40.47
CA ASN A 610 6.18 4.93 39.33
C ASN A 610 7.62 4.43 39.29
N PHE A 611 8.25 4.52 38.12
CA PHE A 611 9.64 4.09 37.96
C PHE A 611 10.39 4.93 36.93
N GLU A 612 11.71 4.89 37.02
CA GLU A 612 12.65 5.32 35.99
C GLU A 612 13.76 4.27 35.90
N LEU A 613 13.89 3.62 34.74
CA LEU A 613 14.96 2.69 34.43
C LEU A 613 15.82 3.28 33.31
N SER A 614 17.12 3.42 33.57
CA SER A 614 18.09 3.91 32.59
C SER A 614 19.30 2.99 32.48
N ALA A 615 19.82 2.79 31.28
CA ALA A 615 21.04 2.01 31.07
C ALA A 615 21.78 2.41 29.80
N ASP A 616 23.09 2.15 29.77
CA ASP A 616 23.91 2.28 28.57
C ASP A 616 23.74 1.02 27.73
N VAL A 617 23.33 1.17 26.47
CA VAL A 617 23.01 0.04 25.59
C VAL A 617 24.01 -0.01 24.43
N LYS A 618 24.75 -1.12 24.38
CA LYS A 618 25.62 -1.47 23.25
C LYS A 618 24.85 -2.37 22.30
N VAL A 619 24.62 -1.89 21.09
CA VAL A 619 24.01 -2.70 20.02
C VAL A 619 25.10 -3.52 19.36
N ILE A 620 24.91 -4.84 19.34
CA ILE A 620 25.79 -5.78 18.66
C ILE A 620 25.25 -6.05 17.26
N GLU A 621 23.95 -6.34 17.16
CA GLU A 621 23.25 -6.54 15.90
C GLU A 621 21.80 -6.10 16.06
N TYR A 622 21.28 -5.39 15.06
CA TYR A 622 19.89 -4.95 15.05
C TYR A 622 19.31 -4.89 13.64
N ALA A 623 18.17 -5.56 13.48
CA ALA A 623 17.26 -5.59 12.32
C ALA A 623 17.86 -6.06 10.99
N LYS A 624 17.07 -6.81 10.21
CA LYS A 624 17.44 -7.26 8.86
C LYS A 624 17.62 -6.07 7.91
N ASP A 625 18.14 -6.37 6.73
CA ASP A 625 18.19 -5.43 5.61
C ASP A 625 17.69 -6.13 4.32
N PRO A 626 16.48 -5.81 3.82
CA PRO A 626 15.48 -4.91 4.45
C PRO A 626 14.89 -5.52 5.73
N HIS A 627 14.41 -4.68 6.65
CA HIS A 627 13.73 -5.12 7.89
C HIS A 627 12.30 -5.61 7.62
N ASP A 628 11.80 -6.53 8.44
CA ASP A 628 10.47 -7.13 8.28
C ASP A 628 9.38 -6.57 9.23
N GLY A 629 9.76 -5.64 10.11
CA GLY A 629 8.84 -4.85 10.95
C GLY A 629 8.62 -5.41 12.35
N GLN A 630 9.27 -6.52 12.70
CA GLN A 630 9.09 -7.22 13.99
C GLN A 630 10.35 -7.22 14.87
N GLU A 631 11.39 -6.53 14.43
CA GLU A 631 12.69 -6.44 15.08
C GLU A 631 12.70 -5.34 16.13
N ALA A 632 13.14 -5.69 17.34
CA ALA A 632 13.10 -4.77 18.45
C ALA A 632 14.12 -5.12 19.53
N PHE A 633 14.65 -4.11 20.21
CA PHE A 633 15.42 -4.27 21.44
C PHE A 633 15.25 -3.04 22.34
N GLY A 634 15.62 -3.17 23.61
CA GLY A 634 15.78 -2.01 24.50
C GLY A 634 15.24 -2.26 25.89
N ILE A 635 14.61 -1.23 26.47
CA ILE A 635 13.92 -1.31 27.77
C ILE A 635 12.43 -1.50 27.50
N MET A 636 11.79 -2.43 28.18
CA MET A 636 10.35 -2.69 28.07
C MET A 636 9.75 -2.91 29.45
N ALA A 637 8.58 -2.32 29.66
CA ALA A 637 7.66 -2.59 30.74
C ALA A 637 6.43 -3.31 30.19
N ARG A 638 5.96 -4.34 30.90
CA ARG A 638 4.80 -5.15 30.50
C ARG A 638 3.96 -5.56 31.71
N ASP A 639 2.66 -5.76 31.54
CA ASP A 639 1.73 -6.10 32.62
C ASP A 639 1.43 -7.61 32.73
N ALA A 640 1.90 -8.42 31.78
CA ALA A 640 1.89 -9.88 31.87
C ALA A 640 3.23 -10.48 31.42
N ILE A 641 3.54 -11.68 31.92
CA ILE A 641 4.76 -12.44 31.60
C ILE A 641 4.42 -13.91 31.33
N GLY A 642 5.06 -14.51 30.32
CA GLY A 642 4.86 -15.91 29.95
C GLY A 642 5.60 -16.91 30.84
N GLU A 643 5.55 -18.18 30.45
CA GLU A 643 6.31 -19.26 31.08
C GLU A 643 7.63 -19.51 30.32
N ASP A 644 8.70 -19.83 31.05
CA ASP A 644 10.03 -20.02 30.46
C ASP A 644 10.06 -21.22 29.51
N GLY A 645 10.53 -21.00 28.29
CA GLY A 645 10.58 -21.97 27.21
C GLY A 645 9.24 -22.20 26.48
N ASP A 646 8.16 -21.53 26.88
CA ASP A 646 6.89 -21.58 26.14
C ASP A 646 7.05 -20.84 24.80
N THR A 647 6.65 -21.48 23.71
CA THR A 647 6.76 -20.95 22.34
C THR A 647 5.39 -20.62 21.73
N GLY A 648 4.33 -20.69 22.54
CA GLY A 648 2.98 -20.31 22.15
C GLY A 648 2.80 -18.80 21.95
N VAL A 649 1.60 -18.44 21.52
CA VAL A 649 1.18 -17.03 21.46
C VAL A 649 1.12 -16.47 22.86
N PHE A 650 1.83 -15.36 23.11
CA PHE A 650 1.74 -14.63 24.36
C PHE A 650 1.75 -13.13 24.12
N ALA A 651 0.74 -12.45 24.64
CA ALA A 651 0.51 -11.02 24.47
C ALA A 651 0.46 -10.30 25.81
N SER A 652 0.86 -9.03 25.82
CA SER A 652 0.58 -8.13 26.94
C SER A 652 0.46 -6.69 26.49
N ASN A 653 -0.05 -5.83 27.37
CA ASN A 653 0.18 -4.40 27.20
C ASN A 653 1.67 -4.15 27.43
N ILE A 654 2.25 -3.26 26.62
CA ILE A 654 3.68 -2.93 26.70
C ILE A 654 3.90 -1.43 26.54
N ALA A 655 4.93 -0.93 27.20
CA ALA A 655 5.56 0.35 26.90
C ALA A 655 7.07 0.12 26.87
N GLY A 656 7.75 0.55 25.81
CA GLY A 656 9.18 0.31 25.64
C GLY A 656 9.89 1.43 24.92
N VAL A 657 11.21 1.47 25.08
CA VAL A 657 12.09 2.42 24.41
C VAL A 657 13.33 1.71 23.90
N GLY A 658 13.69 1.98 22.64
CA GLY A 658 14.86 1.39 22.00
C GLY A 658 14.71 1.31 20.48
N GLY A 659 15.55 0.49 19.85
CA GLY A 659 15.44 0.23 18.42
C GLY A 659 14.17 -0.56 18.13
N TYR A 660 13.30 -0.01 17.30
CA TYR A 660 12.04 -0.62 16.90
C TYR A 660 11.78 -0.39 15.40
N SER A 661 11.52 -1.46 14.64
CA SER A 661 11.26 -1.36 13.20
C SER A 661 9.80 -1.09 12.86
N GLY A 662 8.86 -1.63 13.65
CA GLY A 662 7.40 -1.39 13.57
C GLY A 662 6.69 -1.98 12.35
N GLY A 663 7.16 -1.64 11.16
CA GLY A 663 6.61 -2.11 9.89
C GLY A 663 7.71 -2.30 8.87
N SER A 664 7.51 -3.23 7.93
CA SER A 664 8.48 -3.52 6.86
C SER A 664 8.83 -2.32 5.96
N LYS A 665 7.99 -1.27 5.98
CA LYS A 665 8.17 -0.02 5.23
C LYS A 665 8.32 1.21 6.13
N ASP A 666 8.20 1.03 7.44
CA ASP A 666 8.21 2.15 8.38
C ASP A 666 9.64 2.65 8.63
N PRO A 667 9.80 3.94 8.96
CA PRO A 667 11.07 4.47 9.41
C PRO A 667 11.61 3.69 10.60
N ASN A 668 12.86 3.22 10.48
CA ASN A 668 13.50 2.40 11.52
C ASN A 668 14.46 3.27 12.34
N GLY A 669 14.30 3.26 13.66
CA GLY A 669 15.06 4.13 14.55
C GLY A 669 14.82 3.83 16.03
N THR A 670 15.18 4.79 16.88
CA THR A 670 14.92 4.73 18.32
C THR A 670 13.55 5.34 18.60
N GLN A 671 12.65 4.57 19.21
CA GLN A 671 11.25 4.95 19.41
C GLN A 671 10.80 4.72 20.86
N LEU A 672 9.82 5.48 21.32
CA LEU A 672 8.91 5.07 22.39
C LEU A 672 7.78 4.26 21.74
N PHE A 673 7.72 2.96 21.98
CA PHE A 673 6.73 2.07 21.37
C PHE A 673 5.85 1.40 22.43
N TYR A 674 4.62 1.04 22.05
CA TYR A 674 3.63 0.54 22.99
C TYR A 674 2.55 -0.32 22.32
N ARG A 675 1.86 -1.13 23.13
CA ARG A 675 0.67 -1.91 22.75
C ARG A 675 -0.38 -1.75 23.83
N THR A 676 -1.62 -1.49 23.42
CA THR A 676 -2.75 -1.25 24.34
C THR A 676 -3.90 -2.20 24.05
N GLY A 677 -4.85 -2.26 24.99
CA GLY A 677 -6.11 -2.99 24.84
C GLY A 677 -6.01 -4.50 25.07
N VAL A 678 -4.83 -5.03 25.38
CA VAL A 678 -4.66 -6.48 25.58
C VAL A 678 -5.36 -6.91 26.88
N GLU A 679 -6.46 -7.64 26.74
CA GLU A 679 -7.29 -8.09 27.86
C GLU A 679 -6.79 -9.42 28.45
N SER A 680 -6.17 -10.28 27.62
CA SER A 680 -5.67 -11.61 28.02
C SER A 680 -4.43 -12.04 27.23
N PRO A 681 -3.59 -12.95 27.77
CA PRO A 681 -2.33 -13.36 27.14
C PRO A 681 -2.45 -13.99 25.77
N ASP A 682 -3.64 -14.41 25.37
CA ASP A 682 -3.96 -14.90 24.03
C ASP A 682 -4.15 -13.77 23.00
N GLY A 683 -3.76 -12.52 23.32
CA GLY A 683 -3.80 -11.36 22.41
C GLY A 683 -5.18 -10.73 22.19
N LYS A 684 -6.22 -11.24 22.87
CA LYS A 684 -7.56 -10.68 22.79
C LYS A 684 -7.58 -9.19 23.18
N GLY A 685 -8.20 -8.38 22.33
CA GLY A 685 -8.39 -6.94 22.55
C GLY A 685 -7.23 -6.05 22.11
N SER A 686 -6.13 -6.63 21.63
CA SER A 686 -4.97 -5.84 21.18
C SER A 686 -5.34 -4.80 20.10
N ASN A 687 -4.90 -3.56 20.31
CA ASN A 687 -5.03 -2.47 19.33
C ASN A 687 -3.83 -2.36 18.37
N GLY A 688 -2.95 -3.37 18.35
CA GLY A 688 -1.71 -3.29 17.60
C GLY A 688 -0.60 -2.56 18.35
N ASP A 689 0.59 -2.65 17.78
CA ASP A 689 1.80 -1.96 18.19
C ASP A 689 1.91 -0.59 17.52
N GLN A 690 2.32 0.41 18.30
CA GLN A 690 2.44 1.81 17.86
C GLN A 690 3.78 2.38 18.33
N GLY A 691 4.29 3.38 17.62
CA GLY A 691 5.58 4.00 17.90
C GLY A 691 5.55 5.52 17.77
N ILE A 692 6.24 6.20 18.68
CA ILE A 692 6.57 7.63 18.60
C ILE A 692 8.08 7.72 18.39
N MET A 693 8.48 8.23 17.22
CA MET A 693 9.88 8.31 16.82
C MET A 693 10.63 9.35 17.68
N ILE A 694 11.67 8.92 18.39
CA ILE A 694 12.57 9.81 19.15
C ILE A 694 13.76 10.22 18.27
N GLU A 695 14.30 9.25 17.51
CA GLU A 695 15.37 9.49 16.56
C GLU A 695 15.31 8.50 15.40
N GLU A 696 15.08 9.02 14.19
CA GLU A 696 15.05 8.27 12.94
C GLU A 696 16.47 7.95 12.44
N LEU A 697 17.24 7.24 13.26
CA LEU A 697 18.57 6.73 12.96
C LEU A 697 18.67 5.30 13.45
N LYS A 698 18.87 4.34 12.54
CA LYS A 698 19.02 2.92 12.88
C LYS A 698 20.19 2.73 13.87
N PRO A 699 19.96 2.14 15.05
CA PRO A 699 21.03 1.80 15.99
C PRO A 699 21.95 0.71 15.43
N THR A 700 23.25 0.90 15.59
CA THR A 700 24.33 0.04 15.09
C THR A 700 25.48 0.01 16.11
N PRO A 701 26.45 -0.90 15.97
CA PRO A 701 27.66 -0.87 16.79
C PRO A 701 28.46 0.44 16.73
N ASP A 702 28.33 1.22 15.64
CA ASP A 702 29.14 2.42 15.40
C ASP A 702 28.52 3.70 15.98
N ASN A 703 27.21 3.73 16.24
CA ASN A 703 26.48 4.88 16.78
C ASN A 703 25.82 4.60 18.15
N THR A 704 26.19 3.50 18.80
CA THR A 704 25.73 3.15 20.15
C THR A 704 26.88 2.95 21.14
N HIS A 705 26.58 2.73 22.41
CA HIS A 705 27.59 2.56 23.45
C HIS A 705 28.52 1.38 23.10
N PRO A 706 29.85 1.44 23.31
CA PRO A 706 30.63 2.57 23.82
C PRO A 706 31.20 3.48 22.72
N ALA A 707 30.87 3.24 21.44
CA ALA A 707 31.38 4.04 20.33
C ALA A 707 30.86 5.48 20.40
N GLU A 708 29.57 5.64 20.69
CA GLU A 708 28.90 6.90 20.98
C GLU A 708 27.99 6.76 22.21
N GLU A 709 27.49 7.88 22.74
CA GLU A 709 26.51 7.83 23.83
C GLU A 709 25.18 7.27 23.31
N TYR A 710 24.70 6.21 23.96
CA TYR A 710 23.39 5.62 23.68
C TYR A 710 22.82 5.06 24.98
N ARG A 711 22.28 5.99 25.76
CA ARG A 711 21.66 5.74 27.05
C ARG A 711 20.15 5.85 26.90
N LEU A 712 19.46 4.74 27.10
CA LEU A 712 18.00 4.67 27.04
C LEU A 712 17.41 4.86 28.43
N THR A 713 16.29 5.57 28.52
CA THR A 713 15.50 5.72 29.74
C THR A 713 14.03 5.47 29.45
N LEU A 714 13.42 4.54 30.19
CA LEU A 714 11.97 4.38 30.26
C LEU A 714 11.48 4.79 31.66
N ALA A 715 10.48 5.65 31.73
CA ALA A 715 9.87 6.06 32.99
C ALA A 715 8.34 5.94 32.96
N LYS A 716 7.74 5.42 34.05
CA LYS A 716 6.31 5.55 34.34
C LYS A 716 6.12 6.73 35.30
N THR A 717 5.20 7.63 34.96
CA THR A 717 4.79 8.77 35.78
C THR A 717 3.28 8.75 35.96
N ASN A 718 2.77 9.58 36.88
CA ASN A 718 1.32 9.77 37.01
C ASN A 718 0.65 10.32 35.74
N SER A 719 1.42 10.86 34.78
CA SER A 719 0.91 11.38 33.51
C SER A 719 0.96 10.35 32.38
N GLY A 720 1.75 9.28 32.50
CA GLY A 720 2.03 8.36 31.41
C GLY A 720 3.47 7.84 31.36
N TYR A 721 3.85 7.29 30.21
CA TYR A 721 5.15 6.67 29.96
C TYR A 721 6.06 7.58 29.15
N VAL A 722 7.30 7.76 29.60
CA VAL A 722 8.29 8.63 28.94
C VAL A 722 9.45 7.78 28.43
N GLY A 723 9.75 7.91 27.15
CA GLY A 723 10.94 7.35 26.52
C GLY A 723 11.98 8.44 26.28
N ARG A 724 13.23 8.21 26.66
CA ARG A 724 14.33 9.15 26.40
C ARG A 724 15.53 8.49 25.77
N LEU A 725 16.23 9.27 24.94
CA LEU A 725 17.53 8.95 24.39
C LEU A 725 18.55 10.01 24.81
N ASN A 726 19.62 9.58 25.46
CA ASN A 726 20.75 10.40 25.92
C ASN A 726 20.35 11.58 26.84
N GLY A 727 19.14 11.54 27.41
CA GLY A 727 18.60 12.58 28.30
C GLY A 727 18.21 13.91 27.62
N GLU A 728 18.44 14.08 26.31
CA GLU A 728 18.13 15.31 25.59
C GLU A 728 16.87 15.20 24.71
N LYS A 729 16.59 14.02 24.18
CA LYS A 729 15.41 13.74 23.35
C LYS A 729 14.44 12.91 24.15
N GLU A 730 13.20 13.39 24.31
CA GLU A 730 12.14 12.67 25.02
C GLU A 730 10.81 12.76 24.30
N GLU A 731 10.03 11.69 24.44
CA GLU A 731 8.64 11.60 24.02
C GLU A 731 7.81 10.99 25.15
N ILE A 732 6.52 11.34 25.21
CA ILE A 732 5.59 10.88 26.25
C ILE A 732 4.31 10.30 25.65
N LEU A 733 3.92 9.13 26.15
CA LEU A 733 2.63 8.51 25.95
C LEU A 733 1.74 8.79 27.17
N PHE A 734 0.67 9.58 26.99
CA PHE A 734 -0.23 10.00 28.08
C PHE A 734 -1.27 8.93 28.49
N GLU A 735 -0.80 7.72 28.78
CA GLU A 735 -1.64 6.57 29.16
C GLU A 735 -1.14 5.95 30.49
N PRO A 736 -1.34 6.59 31.65
CA PRO A 736 -0.75 6.13 32.91
C PRO A 736 -1.24 4.74 33.36
N GLU A 737 -2.46 4.37 32.97
CA GLU A 737 -3.12 3.10 33.33
C GLU A 737 -2.78 1.94 32.36
N LEU A 738 -1.93 2.17 31.33
CA LEU A 738 -1.65 1.21 30.24
C LEU A 738 -1.24 -0.18 30.74
N LEU A 739 -0.43 -0.26 31.80
CA LEU A 739 0.10 -1.51 32.35
C LEU A 739 -0.65 -1.98 33.62
N GLU A 740 -1.92 -1.63 33.74
CA GLU A 740 -2.77 -1.99 34.90
C GLU A 740 -3.96 -2.88 34.49
N VAL A 741 -3.97 -3.41 33.27
CA VAL A 741 -5.10 -4.15 32.68
C VAL A 741 -5.07 -5.62 33.07
N GLN A 742 -3.96 -6.32 32.81
CA GLN A 742 -3.90 -7.78 33.00
C GLN A 742 -3.46 -8.21 34.40
N ASN A 743 -2.73 -7.37 35.12
CA ASN A 743 -2.14 -7.70 36.42
C ASN A 743 -1.89 -6.46 37.29
N ASP A 744 -1.71 -6.67 38.61
CA ASP A 744 -1.30 -5.64 39.58
C ASP A 744 0.23 -5.52 39.73
N LYS A 745 0.96 -6.04 38.75
CA LYS A 745 2.43 -6.05 38.66
C LYS A 745 2.89 -5.54 37.30
N ILE A 746 4.03 -4.86 37.31
CA ILE A 746 4.78 -4.48 36.11
C ILE A 746 6.07 -5.30 36.08
N TYR A 747 6.30 -5.97 34.96
CA TYR A 747 7.56 -6.60 34.63
C TYR A 747 8.38 -5.59 33.83
N LEU A 748 9.50 -5.12 34.37
CA LEU A 748 10.32 -4.06 33.80
C LEU A 748 11.74 -4.57 33.56
N GLY A 749 12.26 -4.42 32.36
CA GLY A 749 13.54 -5.01 32.02
C GLY A 749 14.07 -4.69 30.64
N PHE A 750 15.10 -5.45 30.24
CA PHE A 750 15.74 -5.35 28.95
C PHE A 750 15.36 -6.54 28.08
N PHE A 751 15.12 -6.30 26.80
CA PHE A 751 14.65 -7.33 25.87
C PHE A 751 15.39 -7.29 24.53
N GLY A 752 15.35 -8.42 23.83
CA GLY A 752 15.72 -8.54 22.42
C GLY A 752 14.70 -9.41 21.69
N ALA A 753 14.37 -9.03 20.45
CA ALA A 753 13.43 -9.71 19.58
C ALA A 753 13.91 -9.63 18.12
N ARG A 754 13.84 -10.74 17.39
CA ARG A 754 14.08 -10.86 15.95
C ARG A 754 15.28 -10.06 15.46
N ILE A 755 16.49 -10.51 15.79
CA ILE A 755 17.75 -9.77 15.55
C ILE A 755 17.77 -8.50 16.40
N GLY A 756 17.53 -8.67 17.70
CA GLY A 756 17.79 -7.69 18.73
C GLY A 756 18.86 -8.24 19.63
N HIS A 757 20.13 -7.86 19.41
CA HIS A 757 21.27 -8.35 20.20
C HIS A 757 21.99 -7.18 20.85
N ILE A 758 21.85 -7.09 22.18
CA ILE A 758 22.39 -5.99 22.97
C ILE A 758 23.20 -6.45 24.18
N GLU A 759 24.11 -5.58 24.60
CA GLU A 759 24.80 -5.67 25.88
C GLU A 759 24.51 -4.39 26.68
N VAL A 760 23.98 -4.57 27.89
CA VAL A 760 23.47 -3.51 28.74
C VAL A 760 24.36 -3.35 29.96
N SER A 761 24.75 -2.11 30.29
CA SER A 761 25.57 -1.78 31.46
C SER A 761 25.11 -0.49 32.13
N ASN A 762 25.67 -0.16 33.30
CA ASN A 762 25.34 1.07 34.04
C ASN A 762 23.82 1.24 34.29
N ILE A 763 23.19 0.15 34.74
CA ILE A 763 21.76 0.04 35.03
C ILE A 763 21.43 0.85 36.29
N ASP A 764 20.56 1.85 36.14
CA ASP A 764 20.03 2.69 37.23
C ASP A 764 18.51 2.55 37.28
N LEU A 765 18.00 1.99 38.38
CA LEU A 765 16.56 1.81 38.62
C LEU A 765 16.13 2.64 39.83
N LYS A 766 15.17 3.54 39.61
CA LYS A 766 14.48 4.28 40.66
C LYS A 766 13.02 3.89 40.66
N VAL A 767 12.47 3.67 41.85
CA VAL A 767 11.04 3.34 42.01
C VAL A 767 10.47 4.23 43.10
N SER A 768 9.41 4.95 42.77
CA SER A 768 8.76 5.93 43.62
C SER A 768 7.29 5.61 43.85
N ASN A 769 6.76 6.07 44.97
CA ASN A 769 5.35 5.95 45.29
C ASN A 769 4.55 7.02 44.51
N ALA A 770 3.69 6.58 43.59
CA ALA A 770 2.85 7.44 42.76
C ALA A 770 2.00 8.42 43.57
N GLU A 771 1.54 8.03 44.77
CA GLU A 771 0.71 8.89 45.65
C GLU A 771 1.41 10.19 46.05
N THR A 772 2.75 10.17 46.13
CA THR A 772 3.57 11.33 46.55
C THR A 772 4.35 11.97 45.41
N ASP A 773 4.33 11.40 44.21
CA ASP A 773 5.00 11.96 43.03
C ASP A 773 4.24 13.16 42.46
N ALA A 774 4.80 13.76 41.41
CA ALA A 774 4.14 14.84 40.68
C ALA A 774 2.73 14.41 40.24
N PRO A 775 1.70 15.25 40.44
CA PRO A 775 0.32 14.89 40.09
C PRO A 775 0.18 14.68 38.57
N GLN A 776 -0.79 13.86 38.17
CA GLN A 776 -1.14 13.60 36.77
C GLN A 776 -1.37 14.92 36.01
N VAL A 777 -0.74 15.03 34.84
CA VAL A 777 -1.00 16.07 33.85
C VAL A 777 -1.89 15.47 32.76
N ILE A 778 -3.07 16.07 32.56
CA ILE A 778 -3.96 15.70 31.44
C ILE A 778 -3.42 16.39 30.18
N PRO A 779 -3.13 15.67 29.09
CA PRO A 779 -2.70 16.28 27.84
C PRO A 779 -3.80 17.20 27.28
N PRO A 780 -3.45 18.30 26.59
CA PRO A 780 -4.43 19.06 25.85
C PRO A 780 -5.04 18.18 24.75
N ALA A 781 -6.37 18.18 24.61
CA ALA A 781 -7.02 17.51 23.48
C ALA A 781 -6.57 18.16 22.18
N GLU A 782 -6.11 17.40 21.20
CA GLU A 782 -5.74 17.97 19.88
C GLU A 782 -7.01 18.32 19.07
N PRO A 783 -6.97 19.38 18.25
CA PRO A 783 -8.08 19.71 17.36
C PRO A 783 -8.19 18.72 16.20
N VAL A 784 -9.41 18.42 15.75
CA VAL A 784 -9.69 17.54 14.59
C VAL A 784 -9.90 18.40 13.34
N GLU A 785 -9.32 18.01 12.21
CA GLU A 785 -9.61 18.60 10.90
C GLU A 785 -10.90 18.02 10.32
N PRO A 786 -11.96 18.83 10.11
CA PRO A 786 -13.22 18.32 9.59
C PRO A 786 -13.12 17.86 8.14
N GLU A 787 -13.69 16.69 7.84
CA GLU A 787 -13.78 16.11 6.50
C GLU A 787 -15.15 15.47 6.27
N ILE A 788 -15.58 15.42 5.00
CA ILE A 788 -16.77 14.68 4.57
C ILE A 788 -16.47 13.96 3.25
N ASN A 789 -16.71 12.64 3.23
CA ASN A 789 -16.41 11.76 2.11
C ASN A 789 -17.70 11.27 1.42
N LEU A 790 -17.67 11.19 0.09
CA LEU A 790 -18.69 10.53 -0.73
C LEU A 790 -18.36 9.03 -0.83
N LEU A 791 -19.28 8.18 -0.37
CA LEU A 791 -19.12 6.72 -0.45
C LEU A 791 -19.85 6.11 -1.66
N SER A 792 -20.92 6.75 -2.12
CA SER A 792 -21.70 6.23 -3.26
C SER A 792 -20.95 6.27 -4.59
N LEU A 793 -21.36 5.37 -5.50
CA LEU A 793 -20.83 5.29 -6.86
C LEU A 793 -21.05 6.56 -7.69
N THR A 794 -20.00 7.03 -8.36
CA THR A 794 -20.07 8.10 -9.35
C THR A 794 -20.55 7.64 -10.73
N GLU A 795 -20.63 6.33 -10.96
CA GLU A 795 -21.08 5.70 -12.20
C GLU A 795 -22.08 4.60 -11.87
N THR A 796 -23.27 4.63 -12.48
CA THR A 796 -24.30 3.63 -12.16
C THR A 796 -25.33 3.48 -13.27
N ALA A 797 -25.93 2.31 -13.37
CA ALA A 797 -27.12 2.08 -14.20
C ALA A 797 -28.43 2.09 -13.42
N VAL A 798 -28.37 2.40 -12.11
CA VAL A 798 -29.53 2.43 -11.22
C VAL A 798 -30.07 3.86 -11.13
N LYS A 799 -31.35 4.01 -11.47
CA LYS A 799 -32.02 5.31 -11.47
C LYS A 799 -32.40 5.78 -10.05
N ASP A 800 -32.91 4.85 -9.25
CA ASP A 800 -33.26 5.07 -7.85
C ASP A 800 -31.96 4.98 -7.04
N TYR A 801 -31.36 6.12 -6.76
CA TYR A 801 -29.99 6.22 -6.27
C TYR A 801 -29.98 6.57 -4.79
N GLN A 802 -29.12 5.92 -4.03
CA GLN A 802 -28.86 6.26 -2.64
C GLN A 802 -27.52 6.98 -2.56
N LEU A 803 -27.56 8.25 -2.21
CA LEU A 803 -26.39 9.05 -1.85
C LEU A 803 -25.97 8.70 -0.42
N ILE A 804 -24.72 8.31 -0.26
CA ILE A 804 -24.12 7.86 0.99
C ILE A 804 -22.86 8.69 1.21
N THR A 805 -22.78 9.31 2.38
CA THR A 805 -21.64 10.15 2.79
C THR A 805 -21.25 9.82 4.22
N GLU A 806 -20.01 10.05 4.59
CA GLU A 806 -19.55 9.94 5.98
C GLU A 806 -18.68 11.15 6.34
N ALA A 807 -18.86 11.70 7.53
CA ALA A 807 -18.03 12.78 8.05
C ALA A 807 -17.26 12.33 9.29
N ASN A 808 -16.03 12.77 9.46
CA ASN A 808 -15.20 12.43 10.63
C ASN A 808 -15.59 13.22 11.90
N VAL A 809 -16.39 14.28 11.76
CA VAL A 809 -16.92 15.11 12.85
C VAL A 809 -18.43 15.28 12.74
N ALA A 810 -19.09 15.63 13.85
CA ALA A 810 -20.52 15.92 13.83
C ALA A 810 -20.79 17.27 13.14
N GLY A 811 -21.95 17.40 12.51
CA GLY A 811 -22.34 18.62 11.84
C GLY A 811 -23.71 18.55 11.19
N THR A 812 -23.96 19.44 10.25
CA THR A 812 -25.18 19.46 9.43
C THR A 812 -24.85 19.45 7.95
N LEU A 813 -25.59 18.66 7.17
CA LEU A 813 -25.42 18.49 5.73
C LEU A 813 -26.64 18.99 4.97
N THR A 814 -26.39 19.89 4.02
CA THR A 814 -27.36 20.28 2.97
C THR A 814 -26.89 19.68 1.65
N VAL A 815 -27.81 19.12 0.88
CA VAL A 815 -27.52 18.45 -0.41
C VAL A 815 -28.32 19.10 -1.53
N LYS A 816 -27.65 19.45 -2.61
CA LYS A 816 -28.26 19.87 -3.87
C LYS A 816 -28.06 18.83 -4.96
N GLN A 817 -29.05 18.73 -5.85
CA GLN A 817 -28.94 18.04 -7.14
C GLN A 817 -29.23 19.06 -8.25
N GLY A 818 -28.19 19.46 -8.98
CA GLY A 818 -28.20 20.64 -9.83
C GLY A 818 -28.53 21.89 -8.99
N LYS A 819 -29.62 22.57 -9.34
CA LYS A 819 -30.09 23.76 -8.60
C LYS A 819 -31.00 23.42 -7.41
N GLU A 820 -31.61 22.24 -7.40
CA GLU A 820 -32.63 21.88 -6.42
C GLU A 820 -32.00 21.42 -5.11
N ILE A 821 -32.45 21.98 -3.98
CA ILE A 821 -32.09 21.50 -2.65
C ILE A 821 -32.97 20.27 -2.34
N ILE A 822 -32.35 19.09 -2.23
CA ILE A 822 -33.04 17.83 -1.98
C ILE A 822 -32.98 17.41 -0.50
N ALA A 823 -32.05 17.99 0.28
CA ALA A 823 -31.99 17.86 1.74
C ALA A 823 -31.40 19.14 2.33
N VAL A 824 -31.91 19.58 3.49
CA VAL A 824 -31.46 20.81 4.17
C VAL A 824 -31.15 20.53 5.63
N ASP A 825 -29.99 20.98 6.09
CA ASP A 825 -29.50 20.92 7.48
C ASP A 825 -29.73 19.57 8.18
N GLN A 826 -29.50 18.48 7.46
CA GLN A 826 -29.64 17.14 8.03
C GLN A 826 -28.51 16.87 9.00
N LYS A 827 -28.82 16.36 10.18
CA LYS A 827 -27.80 16.05 11.19
C LYS A 827 -26.92 14.90 10.70
N VAL A 828 -25.61 15.07 10.77
CA VAL A 828 -24.60 14.04 10.54
C VAL A 828 -23.86 13.77 11.84
N GLU A 829 -23.62 12.50 12.13
CA GLU A 829 -22.84 12.05 13.28
C GLU A 829 -21.45 11.64 12.81
N ALA A 830 -20.42 11.92 13.63
CA ALA A 830 -19.04 11.55 13.34
C ALA A 830 -18.89 10.03 13.13
N GLY A 831 -18.20 9.61 12.08
CA GLY A 831 -17.91 8.21 11.75
C GLY A 831 -19.14 7.37 11.43
N LYS A 832 -20.23 7.97 10.93
CA LYS A 832 -21.43 7.24 10.52
C LYS A 832 -21.91 7.64 9.14
N GLU A 833 -22.27 6.62 8.36
CA GLU A 833 -22.96 6.76 7.09
C GLU A 833 -24.27 7.57 7.22
N PHE A 834 -24.33 8.67 6.48
CA PHE A 834 -25.56 9.41 6.18
C PHE A 834 -26.08 8.96 4.81
N LYS A 835 -27.36 8.56 4.75
CA LYS A 835 -28.00 8.02 3.53
C LYS A 835 -29.19 8.89 3.09
N LEU A 836 -29.20 9.29 1.82
CA LEU A 836 -30.25 10.07 1.19
C LEU A 836 -30.69 9.46 -0.14
N ASN A 837 -31.96 9.13 -0.27
CA ASN A 837 -32.51 8.64 -1.53
C ASN A 837 -32.75 9.79 -2.51
N SER A 838 -32.38 9.62 -3.77
CA SER A 838 -32.58 10.54 -4.88
C SER A 838 -32.91 9.79 -6.17
N GLU A 839 -33.36 10.52 -7.20
CA GLU A 839 -33.68 9.97 -8.52
C GLU A 839 -32.75 10.60 -9.57
N LEU A 840 -32.00 9.78 -10.31
CA LEU A 840 -31.10 10.23 -11.35
C LEU A 840 -31.83 10.40 -12.70
N LYS A 841 -31.42 11.42 -13.46
CA LYS A 841 -31.77 11.55 -14.87
C LYS A 841 -31.05 10.45 -15.64
N ALA A 842 -31.83 9.66 -16.38
CA ALA A 842 -31.31 8.52 -17.12
C ALA A 842 -30.50 8.94 -18.35
N ASN A 843 -29.38 8.25 -18.61
CA ASN A 843 -28.44 8.54 -19.70
C ASN A 843 -27.95 9.99 -19.68
N ALA A 844 -27.62 10.47 -18.48
CA ALA A 844 -27.20 11.84 -18.25
C ALA A 844 -26.26 11.93 -17.04
N GLN A 845 -25.52 13.03 -17.01
CA GLN A 845 -24.80 13.47 -15.84
C GLN A 845 -25.76 14.13 -14.84
N ASN A 846 -25.56 13.85 -13.56
CA ASN A 846 -26.35 14.36 -12.45
C ASN A 846 -25.40 15.03 -11.45
N ASP A 847 -25.41 16.36 -11.45
CA ASP A 847 -24.53 17.16 -10.62
C ASP A 847 -25.09 17.26 -9.20
N PHE A 848 -24.23 17.12 -8.20
CA PHE A 848 -24.56 17.27 -6.78
C PHE A 848 -23.59 18.24 -6.10
N THR A 849 -24.09 18.86 -5.05
CA THR A 849 -23.28 19.69 -4.14
C THR A 849 -23.63 19.30 -2.70
N LEU A 850 -22.64 18.85 -1.94
CA LEU A 850 -22.71 18.73 -0.49
C LEU A 850 -22.27 20.04 0.14
N ILE A 851 -22.99 20.47 1.16
CA ILE A 851 -22.67 21.64 1.96
C ILE A 851 -22.69 21.17 3.40
N PHE A 852 -21.52 20.78 3.89
CA PHE A 852 -21.34 20.31 5.25
C PHE A 852 -20.87 21.45 6.14
N LEU A 853 -21.50 21.61 7.29
CA LEU A 853 -21.13 22.61 8.27
C LEU A 853 -20.81 21.91 9.60
N PRO A 854 -19.55 21.92 10.04
CA PRO A 854 -19.16 21.32 11.31
C PRO A 854 -19.90 21.94 12.52
N ASP A 855 -20.05 21.16 13.58
CA ASP A 855 -20.58 21.65 14.85
C ASP A 855 -19.51 22.47 15.59
N ASP A 856 -19.80 23.78 15.78
CA ASP A 856 -18.93 24.75 16.47
C ASP A 856 -18.59 24.37 17.92
N THR A 857 -19.34 23.44 18.52
CA THR A 857 -19.09 23.00 19.89
C THR A 857 -17.90 22.03 20.02
N GLN A 858 -17.41 21.49 18.90
CA GLN A 858 -16.25 20.61 18.84
C GLN A 858 -14.95 21.41 18.80
N LYS A 859 -13.83 20.79 19.19
CA LYS A 859 -12.49 21.38 19.06
C LYS A 859 -11.93 21.03 17.68
N LEU A 860 -12.07 21.94 16.73
CA LEU A 860 -11.72 21.73 15.33
C LEU A 860 -10.56 22.63 14.89
N THR A 861 -9.80 22.22 13.86
CA THR A 861 -8.78 23.06 13.21
C THR A 861 -9.43 24.14 12.34
N ASP A 862 -10.59 23.84 11.75
CA ASP A 862 -11.41 24.74 10.94
C ASP A 862 -12.91 24.56 11.27
N TYR A 863 -13.71 25.61 11.10
CA TYR A 863 -15.16 25.64 11.32
C TYR A 863 -15.93 26.14 10.11
N ASP A 864 -15.22 26.46 9.02
CA ASP A 864 -15.83 26.87 7.78
C ASP A 864 -16.64 25.71 7.17
N ARG A 865 -17.59 26.08 6.31
CA ARG A 865 -18.40 25.09 5.62
C ARG A 865 -17.52 24.39 4.58
N ILE A 866 -17.69 23.08 4.45
CA ILE A 866 -17.06 22.27 3.41
C ILE A 866 -18.07 22.13 2.27
N ILE A 867 -17.64 22.44 1.05
CA ILE A 867 -18.47 22.34 -0.15
C ILE A 867 -17.83 21.33 -1.11
N GLU A 868 -18.48 20.18 -1.26
CA GLU A 868 -18.04 19.12 -2.18
C GLU A 868 -18.96 19.04 -3.39
N ASN A 869 -18.40 19.25 -4.57
CA ASN A 869 -19.12 19.18 -5.84
C ASN A 869 -18.73 17.91 -6.60
N PHE A 870 -19.71 17.10 -7.00
CA PHE A 870 -19.45 15.89 -7.79
C PHE A 870 -20.56 15.61 -8.80
N THR A 871 -20.22 14.83 -9.82
CA THR A 871 -21.15 14.39 -10.87
C THR A 871 -21.36 12.89 -10.77
N ILE A 872 -22.62 12.45 -10.77
CA ILE A 872 -22.99 11.05 -10.93
C ILE A 872 -23.41 10.82 -12.38
N GLU A 873 -22.66 10.01 -13.11
CA GLU A 873 -23.04 9.57 -14.44
C GLU A 873 -23.99 8.37 -14.34
N MET A 874 -25.19 8.53 -14.90
CA MET A 874 -26.16 7.45 -15.01
C MET A 874 -26.33 7.06 -16.47
N LYS A 875 -25.94 5.85 -16.85
CA LYS A 875 -26.13 5.29 -18.20
C LYS A 875 -26.80 3.92 -18.13
N THR A 876 -27.59 3.59 -19.15
CA THR A 876 -28.18 2.25 -19.29
C THR A 876 -27.85 1.69 -20.66
N PHE A 877 -27.11 0.58 -20.68
CA PHE A 877 -26.86 -0.18 -21.89
C PHE A 877 -27.88 -1.31 -22.02
N ARG A 878 -28.42 -1.47 -23.22
CA ARG A 878 -29.32 -2.56 -23.60
C ARG A 878 -30.39 -2.91 -22.55
N ALA A 879 -31.16 -1.92 -22.11
CA ALA A 879 -32.20 -2.08 -21.08
C ALA A 879 -33.02 -3.37 -21.22
N GLY A 880 -32.98 -4.23 -20.20
CA GLY A 880 -33.68 -5.52 -20.15
C GLY A 880 -33.11 -6.62 -21.04
N LYS A 881 -31.88 -6.48 -21.54
CA LYS A 881 -31.14 -7.46 -22.33
C LYS A 881 -29.69 -7.55 -21.83
N ASP A 882 -29.02 -8.62 -22.23
CA ASP A 882 -27.62 -8.83 -21.90
C ASP A 882 -26.70 -7.83 -22.62
N ILE A 883 -25.63 -7.43 -21.94
CA ILE A 883 -24.52 -6.61 -22.43
C ILE A 883 -23.42 -7.56 -22.92
N TYR A 884 -22.78 -7.25 -24.04
CA TYR A 884 -21.68 -8.05 -24.57
C TYR A 884 -20.39 -7.25 -24.47
N VAL A 885 -19.31 -7.92 -24.04
CA VAL A 885 -17.95 -7.35 -23.98
C VAL A 885 -17.00 -8.21 -24.81
N ALA A 886 -15.93 -7.58 -25.30
CA ALA A 886 -14.88 -8.22 -26.10
C ALA A 886 -13.52 -7.59 -25.75
N PRO A 887 -12.38 -8.25 -26.06
CA PRO A 887 -11.05 -7.66 -25.85
C PRO A 887 -10.88 -6.29 -26.52
N GLU A 888 -11.39 -6.15 -27.75
CA GLU A 888 -11.38 -4.89 -28.54
C GLU A 888 -12.64 -4.04 -28.31
N GLY A 889 -13.37 -4.28 -27.22
CA GLY A 889 -14.55 -3.50 -26.84
C GLY A 889 -14.16 -2.06 -26.49
N SER A 890 -15.12 -1.14 -26.56
CA SER A 890 -14.87 0.26 -26.20
C SER A 890 -16.01 0.86 -25.39
N ALA A 891 -15.73 1.93 -24.64
CA ALA A 891 -16.74 2.63 -23.84
C ALA A 891 -17.83 3.29 -24.71
N ALA A 892 -17.53 3.50 -26.00
CA ALA A 892 -18.46 4.00 -27.02
C ALA A 892 -19.33 2.89 -27.64
N GLY A 893 -19.08 1.62 -27.29
CA GLY A 893 -19.92 0.49 -27.67
C GLY A 893 -21.36 0.66 -27.22
N ASP A 894 -22.30 -0.03 -27.86
CA ASP A 894 -23.71 -0.03 -27.43
C ASP A 894 -24.07 -1.30 -26.63
N GLY A 895 -23.08 -2.15 -26.36
CA GLY A 895 -23.20 -3.42 -25.65
C GLY A 895 -23.79 -4.55 -26.49
N SER A 896 -24.01 -4.34 -27.79
CA SER A 896 -24.42 -5.41 -28.72
C SER A 896 -23.25 -6.34 -29.05
N GLN A 897 -23.54 -7.50 -29.63
CA GLN A 897 -22.48 -8.41 -30.05
C GLN A 897 -21.68 -7.83 -31.23
N GLU A 898 -22.31 -6.99 -32.04
CA GLU A 898 -21.70 -6.29 -33.17
C GLU A 898 -20.90 -5.06 -32.76
N ASN A 899 -21.22 -4.45 -31.63
CA ASN A 899 -20.54 -3.28 -31.08
C ASN A 899 -20.41 -3.40 -29.55
N PRO A 900 -19.54 -4.31 -29.07
CA PRO A 900 -19.41 -4.64 -27.66
C PRO A 900 -18.81 -3.49 -26.86
N LEU A 901 -19.12 -3.47 -25.56
CA LEU A 901 -18.47 -2.58 -24.59
C LEU A 901 -17.10 -3.13 -24.18
N ASP A 902 -16.24 -2.28 -23.66
CA ASP A 902 -15.14 -2.72 -22.80
C ASP A 902 -15.68 -3.25 -21.45
N LEU A 903 -14.80 -3.92 -20.70
CA LEU A 903 -15.17 -4.60 -19.46
C LEU A 903 -15.51 -3.63 -18.32
N ASP A 904 -14.76 -2.56 -18.13
CA ASP A 904 -14.97 -1.61 -17.03
C ASP A 904 -16.31 -0.88 -17.17
N THR A 905 -16.59 -0.39 -18.38
CA THR A 905 -17.85 0.27 -18.71
C THR A 905 -19.02 -0.67 -18.48
N ALA A 906 -18.92 -1.94 -18.89
CA ALA A 906 -19.97 -2.91 -18.65
C ALA A 906 -20.18 -3.20 -17.14
N ALA A 907 -19.10 -3.31 -16.37
CA ALA A 907 -19.16 -3.56 -14.92
C ALA A 907 -19.81 -2.38 -14.17
N ALA A 908 -19.42 -1.14 -14.49
CA ALA A 908 -19.97 0.08 -13.89
C ALA A 908 -21.46 0.28 -14.19
N TYR A 909 -21.89 -0.02 -15.43
CA TYR A 909 -23.24 0.26 -15.93
C TYR A 909 -24.14 -0.97 -16.08
N SER A 910 -23.86 -2.06 -15.37
CA SER A 910 -24.76 -3.22 -15.31
C SER A 910 -25.87 -3.01 -14.28
N GLN A 911 -27.09 -3.41 -14.64
CA GLN A 911 -28.24 -3.37 -13.73
C GLN A 911 -28.37 -4.67 -12.92
N PRO A 912 -28.92 -4.64 -11.69
CA PRO A 912 -29.33 -5.86 -10.99
C PRO A 912 -30.19 -6.76 -11.89
N GLY A 913 -29.80 -8.03 -12.05
CA GLY A 913 -30.44 -9.01 -12.94
C GLY A 913 -29.91 -9.03 -14.38
N GLN A 914 -29.04 -8.09 -14.76
CA GLN A 914 -28.47 -8.00 -16.11
C GLN A 914 -27.17 -8.82 -16.22
N LYS A 915 -26.98 -9.45 -17.38
CA LYS A 915 -25.76 -10.19 -17.68
C LYS A 915 -24.80 -9.38 -18.52
N ILE A 916 -23.53 -9.39 -18.14
CA ILE A 916 -22.38 -9.06 -18.96
C ILE A 916 -21.86 -10.38 -19.53
N VAL A 917 -21.99 -10.56 -20.84
CA VAL A 917 -21.58 -11.76 -21.59
C VAL A 917 -20.25 -11.48 -22.25
N MET A 918 -19.20 -12.14 -21.76
CA MET A 918 -17.83 -11.99 -22.26
C MET A 918 -17.64 -12.88 -23.49
N LEU A 919 -17.31 -12.26 -24.63
CA LEU A 919 -16.91 -12.98 -25.84
C LEU A 919 -15.51 -13.56 -25.68
N ALA A 920 -15.24 -14.64 -26.41
CA ALA A 920 -13.95 -15.34 -26.35
C ALA A 920 -12.78 -14.40 -26.65
N GLY A 921 -11.71 -14.53 -25.89
CA GLY A 921 -10.48 -13.77 -26.09
C GLY A 921 -9.70 -13.46 -24.82
N HIS A 922 -8.59 -12.76 -25.02
CA HIS A 922 -7.64 -12.39 -23.99
C HIS A 922 -7.80 -10.89 -23.69
N TYR A 923 -8.35 -10.57 -22.53
CA TYR A 923 -8.60 -9.22 -22.05
C TYR A 923 -7.35 -8.77 -21.31
N LEU A 924 -6.41 -8.16 -22.04
CA LEU A 924 -5.18 -7.62 -21.47
C LEU A 924 -5.47 -6.37 -20.66
N ARG A 925 -4.89 -6.27 -19.46
CA ARG A 925 -5.16 -5.23 -18.48
C ARG A 925 -3.87 -4.59 -17.99
N ASP A 926 -3.86 -3.28 -17.95
CA ASP A 926 -2.85 -2.44 -17.27
C ASP A 926 -3.39 -1.80 -15.98
N GLN A 927 -4.67 -2.06 -15.67
CA GLN A 927 -5.35 -1.65 -14.45
C GLN A 927 -6.22 -2.78 -13.87
N LYS A 928 -6.35 -2.81 -12.54
CA LYS A 928 -7.23 -3.74 -11.81
C LYS A 928 -8.67 -3.67 -12.32
N LEU A 929 -9.42 -4.78 -12.22
CA LEU A 929 -10.87 -4.75 -12.46
C LEU A 929 -11.57 -4.52 -11.12
N GLU A 930 -12.14 -3.33 -10.93
CA GLU A 930 -12.76 -2.96 -9.65
C GLU A 930 -14.28 -2.94 -9.74
N ILE A 931 -14.93 -3.83 -8.98
CA ILE A 931 -16.36 -3.81 -8.71
C ILE A 931 -16.55 -3.24 -7.30
N LYS A 932 -16.70 -1.92 -7.24
CA LYS A 932 -16.75 -1.13 -6.00
C LYS A 932 -17.89 -1.53 -5.07
N GLU A 933 -17.71 -1.23 -3.79
CA GLU A 933 -18.80 -1.27 -2.79
C GLU A 933 -20.00 -0.46 -3.30
N TYR A 934 -21.20 -0.87 -2.94
CA TYR A 934 -22.48 -0.32 -3.42
C TYR A 934 -22.79 -0.59 -4.90
N ASN A 935 -21.90 -1.25 -5.67
CA ASN A 935 -22.21 -1.74 -7.02
C ASN A 935 -22.93 -3.08 -6.97
N ASP A 936 -24.06 -3.12 -6.26
CA ASP A 936 -24.64 -4.38 -5.81
C ASP A 936 -25.71 -4.93 -6.75
N GLY A 937 -25.81 -6.25 -6.80
CA GLY A 937 -27.04 -6.93 -7.18
C GLY A 937 -28.06 -6.92 -6.03
N THR A 938 -28.99 -7.87 -6.06
CA THR A 938 -29.92 -8.11 -4.95
C THR A 938 -30.12 -9.62 -4.78
N PRO A 939 -30.63 -10.11 -3.63
CA PRO A 939 -30.92 -11.53 -3.43
C PRO A 939 -31.77 -12.17 -4.54
N ASP A 940 -32.68 -11.40 -5.13
CA ASP A 940 -33.57 -11.86 -6.20
C ASP A 940 -33.01 -11.59 -7.62
N ASN A 941 -32.03 -10.69 -7.76
CA ASN A 941 -31.49 -10.25 -9.05
C ASN A 941 -29.99 -9.96 -8.92
N TYR A 942 -29.17 -11.00 -9.05
CA TYR A 942 -27.72 -10.89 -9.11
C TYR A 942 -27.28 -10.06 -10.31
N LYS A 943 -26.12 -9.41 -10.22
CA LYS A 943 -25.39 -8.96 -11.40
C LYS A 943 -24.53 -10.10 -11.91
N TYR A 944 -24.38 -10.25 -13.22
CA TYR A 944 -23.66 -11.39 -13.78
C TYR A 944 -22.51 -10.94 -14.67
N LEU A 945 -21.34 -11.54 -14.49
CA LEU A 945 -20.19 -11.45 -15.39
C LEU A 945 -19.84 -12.87 -15.84
N ILE A 946 -20.22 -13.23 -17.07
CA ILE A 946 -20.20 -14.62 -17.51
C ILE A 946 -19.53 -14.76 -18.88
N ALA A 947 -18.72 -15.81 -19.05
CA ALA A 947 -18.28 -16.20 -20.39
C ALA A 947 -19.50 -16.58 -21.27
N ALA A 948 -19.41 -16.24 -22.55
CA ALA A 948 -20.33 -16.77 -23.55
C ALA A 948 -20.23 -18.31 -23.58
N GLU A 949 -21.31 -18.97 -24.02
CA GLU A 949 -21.35 -20.42 -24.15
C GLU A 949 -20.18 -20.93 -25.00
N ASP A 950 -19.44 -21.91 -24.46
CA ASP A 950 -18.22 -22.50 -25.05
C ASP A 950 -17.06 -21.52 -25.33
N ALA A 951 -17.07 -20.31 -24.75
CA ALA A 951 -16.01 -19.32 -24.94
C ALA A 951 -14.87 -19.49 -23.94
N GLU A 952 -13.63 -19.42 -24.43
CA GLU A 952 -12.44 -19.24 -23.59
C GLU A 952 -12.23 -17.75 -23.34
N VAL A 953 -12.35 -17.33 -22.09
CA VAL A 953 -12.22 -15.95 -21.65
C VAL A 953 -11.12 -15.87 -20.61
N VAL A 954 -10.09 -15.08 -20.91
CA VAL A 954 -8.95 -14.85 -20.01
C VAL A 954 -8.84 -13.36 -19.74
N ILE A 955 -8.84 -12.97 -18.47
CA ILE A 955 -8.45 -11.65 -18.01
C ILE A 955 -6.99 -11.75 -17.56
N ASP A 956 -6.11 -11.07 -18.28
CA ASP A 956 -4.67 -11.11 -18.08
C ASP A 956 -4.18 -9.73 -17.64
N PHE A 957 -3.58 -9.67 -16.44
CA PHE A 957 -3.09 -8.45 -15.82
C PHE A 957 -1.62 -8.12 -16.13
N ASP A 958 -0.98 -8.91 -17.01
CA ASP A 958 0.35 -8.67 -17.60
C ASP A 958 1.46 -8.38 -16.58
N LYS A 959 1.29 -8.88 -15.35
CA LYS A 959 2.10 -8.61 -14.16
C LYS A 959 2.21 -7.12 -13.79
N LYS A 960 1.27 -6.27 -14.23
CA LYS A 960 1.32 -4.80 -14.09
C LYS A 960 0.50 -4.24 -12.92
N THR A 961 -0.59 -4.89 -12.55
CA THR A 961 -1.58 -4.38 -11.59
C THR A 961 -2.18 -5.51 -10.76
N GLU A 962 -2.97 -5.16 -9.75
CA GLU A 962 -3.82 -6.07 -9.00
C GLU A 962 -4.82 -6.76 -9.92
N GLY A 963 -5.34 -7.91 -9.48
CA GLY A 963 -6.35 -8.63 -10.22
C GLY A 963 -7.75 -8.04 -10.10
N ILE A 964 -8.75 -8.90 -9.87
CA ILE A 964 -10.14 -8.47 -9.68
C ILE A 964 -10.38 -8.10 -8.22
N ILE A 965 -10.89 -6.89 -7.95
CA ILE A 965 -11.36 -6.45 -6.63
C ILE A 965 -12.88 -6.40 -6.63
N LEU A 966 -13.53 -7.35 -5.96
CA LEU A 966 -14.98 -7.47 -5.84
C LEU A 966 -15.45 -7.03 -4.45
N SER A 967 -15.74 -5.75 -4.29
CA SER A 967 -16.29 -5.16 -3.07
C SER A 967 -17.81 -5.08 -3.07
N GLY A 968 -18.46 -5.16 -4.24
CA GLY A 968 -19.92 -5.20 -4.35
C GLY A 968 -20.55 -6.54 -3.93
N ASP A 969 -21.83 -6.49 -3.57
CA ASP A 969 -22.63 -7.63 -3.14
C ASP A 969 -23.44 -8.27 -4.28
N TYR A 970 -23.80 -9.55 -4.14
CA TYR A 970 -24.70 -10.28 -5.05
C TYR A 970 -24.26 -10.27 -6.54
N TRP A 971 -22.97 -10.49 -6.78
CA TRP A 971 -22.41 -10.79 -8.10
C TRP A 971 -22.31 -12.29 -8.36
N HIS A 972 -22.50 -12.68 -9.62
CA HIS A 972 -22.25 -14.03 -10.10
C HIS A 972 -21.27 -13.99 -11.27
N ILE A 973 -20.03 -14.37 -10.99
CA ILE A 973 -18.93 -14.44 -11.96
C ILE A 973 -18.77 -15.89 -12.40
N LYS A 974 -18.83 -16.17 -13.71
CA LYS A 974 -18.80 -17.55 -14.21
C LYS A 974 -17.92 -17.75 -15.45
N GLY A 975 -17.07 -18.78 -15.41
CA GLY A 975 -16.38 -19.30 -16.60
C GLY A 975 -15.21 -18.44 -17.08
N ILE A 976 -14.53 -17.75 -16.16
CA ILE A 976 -13.49 -16.75 -16.48
C ILE A 976 -12.16 -17.18 -15.90
N ASP A 977 -11.11 -17.07 -16.70
CA ASP A 977 -9.74 -17.24 -16.27
C ASP A 977 -9.15 -15.90 -15.83
N VAL A 978 -8.39 -15.92 -14.75
CA VAL A 978 -7.71 -14.77 -14.16
C VAL A 978 -6.24 -15.09 -13.96
N THR A 979 -5.36 -14.33 -14.62
CA THR A 979 -3.93 -14.63 -14.66
C THR A 979 -3.05 -13.38 -14.58
N ASN A 980 -1.80 -13.59 -14.19
CA ASN A 980 -0.72 -12.61 -14.25
C ASN A 980 -1.00 -11.31 -13.49
N SER A 981 -1.59 -11.33 -12.30
CA SER A 981 -1.51 -10.16 -11.41
C SER A 981 -0.04 -9.81 -11.07
N ALA A 982 0.21 -8.54 -10.76
CA ALA A 982 1.55 -8.05 -10.38
C ALA A 982 2.15 -8.75 -9.17
N ALA A 983 3.47 -8.64 -9.01
CA ALA A 983 4.20 -9.15 -7.87
C ALA A 983 3.59 -8.68 -6.53
N ASN A 984 3.36 -9.61 -5.61
CA ASN A 984 2.65 -9.43 -4.33
C ASN A 984 1.15 -9.12 -4.44
N GLU A 985 0.57 -9.10 -5.65
CA GLU A 985 -0.85 -8.84 -5.86
C GLU A 985 -1.64 -10.11 -6.17
N LYS A 986 -2.88 -10.18 -5.66
CA LYS A 986 -3.75 -11.34 -5.74
C LYS A 986 -4.47 -11.40 -7.10
N GLY A 987 -4.80 -12.60 -7.57
CA GLY A 987 -5.60 -12.77 -8.78
C GLY A 987 -7.03 -12.24 -8.61
N MET A 988 -7.64 -12.51 -7.46
CA MET A 988 -8.95 -11.95 -7.10
C MET A 988 -9.08 -11.75 -5.59
N VAL A 989 -9.68 -10.64 -5.17
CA VAL A 989 -10.08 -10.36 -3.78
C VAL A 989 -11.59 -10.13 -3.72
N ILE A 990 -12.27 -10.83 -2.82
CA ILE A 990 -13.70 -10.66 -2.54
C ILE A 990 -13.87 -9.96 -1.19
N GLY A 991 -14.24 -8.69 -1.25
CA GLY A 991 -14.60 -7.85 -0.09
C GLY A 991 -16.11 -7.74 0.15
N GLY A 992 -16.94 -8.05 -0.85
CA GLY A 992 -18.40 -8.03 -0.73
C GLY A 992 -19.02 -9.34 -0.22
N ASN A 993 -20.34 -9.34 -0.09
CA ASN A 993 -21.16 -10.40 0.46
C ASN A 993 -22.02 -11.11 -0.60
N HIS A 994 -22.39 -12.36 -0.31
CA HIS A 994 -23.35 -13.12 -1.10
C HIS A 994 -22.98 -13.31 -2.58
N ASN A 995 -21.69 -13.22 -2.93
CA ASN A 995 -21.19 -13.40 -4.28
C ASN A 995 -21.03 -14.88 -4.64
N ILE A 996 -21.10 -15.19 -5.94
CA ILE A 996 -20.90 -16.54 -6.49
C ILE A 996 -19.80 -16.47 -7.53
N ILE A 997 -18.74 -17.26 -7.36
CA ILE A 997 -17.67 -17.44 -8.34
C ILE A 997 -17.72 -18.88 -8.81
N GLU A 998 -18.02 -19.11 -10.09
CA GLU A 998 -18.36 -20.43 -10.61
C GLU A 998 -17.51 -20.80 -11.84
N GLU A 999 -16.97 -22.02 -11.90
CA GLU A 999 -16.28 -22.54 -13.09
C GLU A 999 -15.12 -21.64 -13.58
N SER A 1000 -14.47 -20.92 -12.67
CA SER A 1000 -13.38 -19.98 -13.00
C SER A 1000 -11.99 -20.55 -12.66
N ARG A 1001 -10.95 -20.02 -13.31
CA ARG A 1001 -9.55 -20.42 -13.05
C ARG A 1001 -8.70 -19.24 -12.59
N PHE A 1002 -7.83 -19.46 -11.60
CA PHE A 1002 -6.93 -18.45 -11.06
C PHE A 1002 -5.49 -18.97 -11.09
N TYR A 1003 -4.68 -18.50 -12.02
CA TYR A 1003 -3.35 -19.08 -12.20
C TYR A 1003 -2.26 -18.07 -12.56
N ASN A 1004 -1.01 -18.43 -12.27
CA ASN A 1004 0.15 -17.56 -12.53
C ASN A 1004 -0.03 -16.14 -11.99
N ASN A 1005 -0.70 -15.97 -10.86
CA ASN A 1005 -0.86 -14.67 -10.21
C ASN A 1005 0.34 -14.39 -9.32
N GLY A 1006 0.70 -13.11 -9.15
CA GLY A 1006 1.85 -12.67 -8.35
C GLY A 1006 1.67 -12.79 -6.82
N ASN A 1007 0.57 -13.40 -6.38
CA ASN A 1007 0.20 -13.77 -5.01
C ASN A 1007 -0.99 -14.77 -5.09
N THR A 1008 -1.69 -15.02 -3.99
CA THR A 1008 -2.87 -15.91 -3.89
C THR A 1008 -3.82 -15.79 -5.09
N GLY A 1009 -4.25 -16.92 -5.65
CA GLY A 1009 -5.16 -16.96 -6.80
C GLY A 1009 -6.50 -16.26 -6.52
N LEU A 1010 -7.18 -16.65 -5.44
CA LEU A 1010 -8.40 -15.97 -4.96
C LEU A 1010 -8.43 -15.90 -3.43
N GLN A 1011 -8.69 -14.71 -2.89
CA GLN A 1011 -8.82 -14.48 -1.44
C GLN A 1011 -10.16 -13.83 -1.08
N ILE A 1012 -10.77 -14.29 0.01
CA ILE A 1012 -11.90 -13.63 0.69
C ILE A 1012 -11.36 -12.90 1.93
N SER A 1013 -11.45 -11.56 1.94
CA SER A 1013 -11.03 -10.68 3.03
C SER A 1013 -11.52 -9.26 2.77
N ARG A 1014 -11.63 -8.40 3.81
CA ARG A 1014 -12.00 -6.98 3.64
C ARG A 1014 -11.11 -6.31 2.57
N THR A 1015 -11.71 -5.47 1.74
CA THR A 1015 -10.99 -4.65 0.74
C THR A 1015 -10.70 -3.26 1.26
N ASP A 1016 -11.55 -2.75 2.16
CA ASP A 1016 -11.26 -1.54 2.94
C ASP A 1016 -10.47 -1.92 4.19
N ILE A 1017 -9.20 -1.51 4.23
CA ILE A 1017 -8.30 -1.81 5.35
C ILE A 1017 -8.56 -0.95 6.59
N THR A 1018 -9.34 0.12 6.46
CA THR A 1018 -9.71 1.02 7.57
C THR A 1018 -10.95 0.53 8.31
N GLU A 1019 -11.74 -0.34 7.70
CA GLU A 1019 -12.97 -0.90 8.29
C GLU A 1019 -12.66 -2.01 9.30
N ASP A 1020 -12.94 -1.76 10.58
CA ASP A 1020 -12.67 -2.66 11.71
C ASP A 1020 -13.92 -3.38 12.25
N ASP A 1021 -15.13 -3.05 11.80
CA ASP A 1021 -16.35 -3.75 12.17
C ASP A 1021 -16.41 -5.13 11.50
N LYS A 1022 -16.26 -6.18 12.33
CA LYS A 1022 -16.37 -7.58 11.90
C LYS A 1022 -17.68 -7.91 11.18
N ASN A 1023 -18.75 -7.17 11.44
CA ASN A 1023 -20.05 -7.39 10.78
C ASN A 1023 -20.05 -6.99 9.30
N LYS A 1024 -19.06 -6.20 8.86
CA LYS A 1024 -18.87 -5.79 7.47
C LYS A 1024 -17.87 -6.66 6.72
N TRP A 1025 -17.26 -7.66 7.37
CA TRP A 1025 -16.36 -8.59 6.69
C TRP A 1025 -17.11 -9.45 5.66
N PRO A 1026 -16.49 -9.75 4.50
CA PRO A 1026 -17.11 -10.49 3.41
C PRO A 1026 -17.67 -11.84 3.87
N SER A 1027 -18.98 -12.00 3.72
CA SER A 1027 -19.75 -13.13 4.24
C SER A 1027 -20.60 -13.78 3.15
N HIS A 1028 -20.93 -15.05 3.35
CA HIS A 1028 -21.87 -15.81 2.53
C HIS A 1028 -21.52 -15.92 1.03
N ASN A 1029 -20.23 -15.85 0.70
CA ASN A 1029 -19.75 -16.06 -0.67
C ASN A 1029 -19.61 -17.55 -0.99
N LEU A 1030 -19.91 -17.93 -2.24
CA LEU A 1030 -19.80 -19.29 -2.75
C LEU A 1030 -18.78 -19.36 -3.89
N ILE A 1031 -17.70 -20.10 -3.68
CA ILE A 1031 -16.74 -20.46 -4.72
C ILE A 1031 -17.06 -21.89 -5.17
N LEU A 1032 -17.48 -22.06 -6.42
CA LEU A 1032 -18.07 -23.28 -6.94
C LEU A 1032 -17.32 -23.78 -8.18
N ASN A 1033 -16.86 -25.02 -8.15
CA ASN A 1033 -16.23 -25.67 -9.31
C ASN A 1033 -15.08 -24.87 -9.93
N SER A 1034 -14.34 -24.10 -9.14
CA SER A 1034 -13.22 -23.28 -9.59
C SER A 1034 -11.88 -23.99 -9.39
N THR A 1035 -10.85 -23.55 -10.09
CA THR A 1035 -9.50 -24.15 -10.03
C THR A 1035 -8.43 -23.07 -9.83
N ALA A 1036 -7.46 -23.29 -8.94
CA ALA A 1036 -6.35 -22.36 -8.72
C ALA A 1036 -4.99 -23.06 -8.76
N PHE A 1037 -4.03 -22.56 -9.55
CA PHE A 1037 -2.75 -23.22 -9.75
C PHE A 1037 -1.61 -22.30 -10.18
N ASP A 1038 -0.37 -22.73 -9.95
CA ASP A 1038 0.84 -22.00 -10.35
C ASP A 1038 0.88 -20.52 -9.89
N ASN A 1039 0.19 -20.18 -8.80
CA ASN A 1039 0.28 -18.85 -8.21
C ASN A 1039 1.57 -18.73 -7.40
N VAL A 1040 2.28 -17.61 -7.55
CA VAL A 1040 3.63 -17.41 -6.99
C VAL A 1040 3.89 -15.94 -6.65
N ASP A 1041 4.29 -15.70 -5.40
CA ASP A 1041 4.76 -14.40 -4.92
C ASP A 1041 6.30 -14.32 -4.96
N PRO A 1042 6.90 -13.11 -5.03
CA PRO A 1042 8.36 -12.94 -5.08
C PRO A 1042 9.14 -13.62 -3.94
N SER A 1043 8.53 -13.77 -2.76
CA SER A 1043 9.15 -14.45 -1.62
C SER A 1043 8.97 -15.98 -1.63
N ASN A 1044 8.23 -16.52 -2.60
CA ASN A 1044 7.92 -17.94 -2.78
C ASN A 1044 7.29 -18.60 -1.54
N ASN A 1045 6.53 -17.86 -0.75
CA ASN A 1045 6.03 -18.36 0.54
C ASN A 1045 4.68 -17.77 1.00
N ASN A 1046 3.92 -17.10 0.12
CA ASN A 1046 2.62 -16.53 0.48
C ASN A 1046 1.51 -16.81 -0.55
N ALA A 1047 1.84 -17.24 -1.77
CA ALA A 1047 0.85 -17.40 -2.84
C ALA A 1047 0.15 -18.76 -2.77
N ASP A 1048 -1.05 -18.73 -2.17
CA ASP A 1048 -1.96 -19.88 -2.10
C ASP A 1048 -2.79 -20.06 -3.38
N GLY A 1049 -3.44 -21.21 -3.52
CA GLY A 1049 -4.52 -21.38 -4.48
C GLY A 1049 -5.76 -20.55 -4.10
N PHE A 1050 -6.35 -20.90 -2.97
CA PHE A 1050 -7.53 -20.23 -2.40
C PHE A 1050 -7.29 -19.78 -0.97
N ALA A 1051 -7.88 -18.66 -0.58
CA ALA A 1051 -7.84 -18.20 0.81
C ALA A 1051 -9.17 -17.60 1.27
N ALA A 1052 -9.48 -17.81 2.54
CA ALA A 1052 -10.51 -17.07 3.28
C ALA A 1052 -9.96 -16.82 4.68
N LYS A 1053 -9.19 -15.74 4.81
CA LYS A 1053 -8.25 -15.50 5.91
C LYS A 1053 -8.29 -14.06 6.41
N LEU A 1054 -7.71 -13.82 7.58
CA LEU A 1054 -7.61 -12.52 8.26
C LEU A 1054 -8.96 -11.89 8.64
N THR A 1055 -9.67 -11.31 7.68
CA THR A 1055 -10.90 -10.54 7.88
C THR A 1055 -12.03 -11.12 7.03
N SER A 1056 -12.17 -12.46 7.08
CA SER A 1056 -13.25 -13.20 6.42
C SER A 1056 -14.45 -13.32 7.36
N GLY A 1057 -15.62 -12.93 6.87
CA GLY A 1057 -16.88 -13.07 7.59
C GLY A 1057 -17.44 -14.49 7.56
N GLU A 1058 -18.69 -14.63 8.00
CA GLU A 1058 -19.36 -15.92 8.21
C GLU A 1058 -19.91 -16.54 6.93
N GLY A 1059 -19.99 -17.88 6.90
CA GLY A 1059 -20.75 -18.62 5.90
C GLY A 1059 -20.16 -18.66 4.49
N ASN A 1060 -18.88 -18.37 4.33
CA ASN A 1060 -18.15 -18.56 3.08
C ASN A 1060 -17.95 -20.05 2.77
N VAL A 1061 -18.15 -20.45 1.51
CA VAL A 1061 -18.14 -21.86 1.07
C VAL A 1061 -17.27 -22.03 -0.17
N PHE A 1062 -16.38 -23.02 -0.15
CA PHE A 1062 -15.70 -23.56 -1.31
C PHE A 1062 -16.25 -24.95 -1.61
N LYS A 1063 -16.77 -25.17 -2.83
CA LYS A 1063 -17.39 -26.42 -3.24
C LYS A 1063 -16.86 -26.89 -4.58
N GLY A 1064 -16.44 -28.15 -4.66
CA GLY A 1064 -16.02 -28.73 -5.94
C GLY A 1064 -14.72 -28.13 -6.48
N CYS A 1065 -13.93 -27.47 -5.65
CA CYS A 1065 -12.77 -26.70 -6.09
C CYS A 1065 -11.50 -27.56 -6.20
N ILE A 1066 -10.56 -27.15 -7.05
CA ILE A 1066 -9.26 -27.81 -7.22
C ILE A 1066 -8.15 -26.78 -6.97
N ALA A 1067 -7.23 -27.04 -6.05
CA ALA A 1067 -6.01 -26.23 -5.91
C ALA A 1067 -4.78 -27.09 -6.10
N HIS A 1068 -3.90 -26.72 -7.03
CA HIS A 1068 -2.70 -27.50 -7.27
C HIS A 1068 -1.50 -26.68 -7.68
N ASN A 1069 -0.30 -27.16 -7.36
CA ASN A 1069 0.94 -26.54 -7.79
C ASN A 1069 1.04 -25.03 -7.48
N ASN A 1070 0.38 -24.53 -6.43
CA ASN A 1070 0.63 -23.18 -5.93
C ASN A 1070 1.94 -23.18 -5.13
N ILE A 1071 2.67 -22.06 -5.09
CA ILE A 1071 4.02 -22.04 -4.49
C ILE A 1071 3.99 -22.29 -2.98
N ASP A 1072 2.90 -21.90 -2.31
CA ASP A 1072 2.67 -22.12 -0.87
C ASP A 1072 1.57 -23.17 -0.67
N ASP A 1073 0.38 -22.81 -0.20
CA ASP A 1073 -0.68 -23.78 0.11
C ASP A 1073 -1.72 -23.94 -1.02
N GLY A 1074 -2.44 -25.07 -1.01
CA GLY A 1074 -3.67 -25.20 -1.80
C GLY A 1074 -4.79 -24.30 -1.26
N TRP A 1075 -5.00 -24.34 0.06
CA TRP A 1075 -5.92 -23.48 0.80
C TRP A 1075 -5.26 -22.89 2.03
N ASP A 1076 -5.51 -21.61 2.29
CA ASP A 1076 -5.13 -20.93 3.53
C ASP A 1076 -6.31 -20.23 4.22
N LEU A 1077 -6.63 -20.70 5.44
CA LEU A 1077 -7.63 -20.13 6.35
C LEU A 1077 -6.99 -19.42 7.56
N TYR A 1078 -5.80 -18.84 7.37
CA TYR A 1078 -5.04 -18.18 8.44
C TYR A 1078 -5.92 -17.23 9.26
N THR A 1079 -5.97 -17.52 10.56
CA THR A 1079 -6.68 -16.70 11.53
C THR A 1079 -5.64 -16.05 12.44
N LYS A 1080 -5.69 -14.73 12.53
CA LYS A 1080 -4.77 -13.93 13.32
C LYS A 1080 -5.42 -13.56 14.65
N VAL A 1081 -4.69 -13.73 15.74
CA VAL A 1081 -5.11 -13.45 17.12
C VAL A 1081 -5.60 -12.02 17.30
N GLY A 1082 -4.85 -11.04 16.81
CA GLY A 1082 -5.16 -9.61 16.96
C GLY A 1082 -6.37 -9.18 16.16
N THR A 1083 -6.64 -9.84 15.03
CA THR A 1083 -7.90 -9.68 14.31
C THR A 1083 -9.02 -10.47 14.99
N GLY A 1084 -8.68 -11.50 15.75
CA GLY A 1084 -9.58 -12.45 16.41
C GLY A 1084 -10.18 -13.46 15.44
N ALA A 1085 -11.07 -14.31 15.96
CA ALA A 1085 -11.73 -15.34 15.16
C ALA A 1085 -12.42 -14.76 13.91
N ILE A 1086 -12.15 -15.40 12.77
CA ILE A 1086 -12.87 -15.22 11.51
C ILE A 1086 -14.13 -16.08 11.47
N GLY A 1087 -15.00 -15.81 10.50
CA GLY A 1087 -16.19 -16.63 10.31
C GLY A 1087 -15.87 -18.05 9.84
N LYS A 1088 -16.78 -18.98 10.15
CA LYS A 1088 -16.64 -20.38 9.75
C LYS A 1088 -16.67 -20.51 8.23
N VAL A 1089 -15.57 -21.00 7.69
CA VAL A 1089 -15.45 -21.47 6.30
C VAL A 1089 -15.85 -22.95 6.16
N VAL A 1090 -16.55 -23.28 5.07
CA VAL A 1090 -16.88 -24.66 4.67
C VAL A 1090 -16.16 -25.00 3.38
N ILE A 1091 -15.40 -26.09 3.35
CA ILE A 1091 -14.77 -26.66 2.16
C ILE A 1091 -15.41 -28.03 1.91
N GLU A 1092 -15.99 -28.22 0.73
CA GLU A 1092 -16.68 -29.47 0.38
C GLU A 1092 -16.33 -29.98 -1.02
N ASP A 1093 -16.27 -31.31 -1.16
CA ASP A 1093 -16.10 -32.00 -2.45
C ASP A 1093 -14.87 -31.48 -3.25
N SER A 1094 -13.78 -31.10 -2.56
CA SER A 1094 -12.63 -30.37 -3.15
C SER A 1094 -11.32 -31.16 -3.11
N VAL A 1095 -10.36 -30.80 -3.97
CA VAL A 1095 -9.08 -31.53 -4.11
C VAL A 1095 -7.88 -30.59 -4.05
N ALA A 1096 -6.90 -30.91 -3.21
CA ALA A 1096 -5.61 -30.22 -3.12
C ALA A 1096 -4.45 -31.15 -3.52
N TYR A 1097 -3.64 -30.81 -4.54
CA TYR A 1097 -2.50 -31.65 -4.90
C TYR A 1097 -1.25 -30.92 -5.36
N ASN A 1098 -0.07 -31.49 -5.08
CA ASN A 1098 1.22 -30.95 -5.50
C ASN A 1098 1.48 -29.47 -5.14
N ASN A 1099 0.77 -28.88 -4.17
CA ASN A 1099 1.09 -27.53 -3.71
C ASN A 1099 2.47 -27.51 -3.02
N GLY A 1100 3.16 -26.39 -3.07
CA GLY A 1100 4.57 -26.26 -2.71
C GLY A 1100 5.56 -26.51 -3.84
N THR A 1101 5.09 -26.89 -5.03
CA THR A 1101 5.92 -27.05 -6.22
C THR A 1101 5.12 -26.67 -7.45
N LEU A 1102 5.59 -25.68 -8.21
CA LEU A 1102 4.96 -25.24 -9.45
C LEU A 1102 4.99 -26.35 -10.52
N THR A 1103 4.15 -26.25 -11.55
CA THR A 1103 4.10 -27.23 -12.65
C THR A 1103 5.41 -27.33 -13.43
N ASP A 1104 6.25 -26.29 -13.39
CA ASP A 1104 7.60 -26.26 -14.00
C ASP A 1104 8.68 -26.94 -13.13
N GLY A 1105 8.35 -27.34 -11.90
CA GLY A 1105 9.25 -27.98 -10.94
C GLY A 1105 9.90 -27.02 -9.94
N THR A 1106 9.58 -25.73 -9.95
CA THR A 1106 10.06 -24.77 -8.95
C THR A 1106 9.47 -25.10 -7.58
N GLU A 1107 10.32 -25.36 -6.59
CA GLU A 1107 9.90 -25.64 -5.22
C GLU A 1107 9.82 -24.35 -4.40
N GLY A 1108 8.71 -24.17 -3.68
CA GLY A 1108 8.50 -23.01 -2.82
C GLY A 1108 9.36 -22.99 -1.56
N SER A 1109 9.35 -21.86 -0.86
CA SER A 1109 9.97 -21.67 0.47
C SER A 1109 8.94 -21.58 1.60
N GLY A 1110 7.63 -21.63 1.28
CA GLY A 1110 6.53 -21.58 2.23
C GLY A 1110 6.23 -22.90 2.94
N ASP A 1111 5.02 -23.01 3.46
CA ASP A 1111 4.53 -24.12 4.28
C ASP A 1111 4.07 -25.32 3.45
N LYS A 1112 3.57 -25.12 2.23
CA LYS A 1112 3.36 -26.19 1.22
C LYS A 1112 2.25 -27.20 1.55
N ASN A 1113 1.21 -26.79 2.27
CA ASN A 1113 0.12 -27.66 2.67
C ASN A 1113 -0.91 -27.85 1.55
N GLY A 1114 -1.65 -28.96 1.59
CA GLY A 1114 -2.87 -29.12 0.81
C GLY A 1114 -3.96 -28.18 1.32
N PHE A 1115 -4.35 -28.35 2.60
CA PHE A 1115 -5.33 -27.53 3.29
C PHE A 1115 -4.76 -27.01 4.62
N LYS A 1116 -4.48 -25.71 4.71
CA LYS A 1116 -4.15 -25.01 5.96
C LYS A 1116 -5.44 -24.42 6.56
N LEU A 1117 -5.90 -24.99 7.68
CA LEU A 1117 -7.26 -24.83 8.20
C LEU A 1117 -7.34 -23.94 9.46
N GLY A 1118 -6.46 -22.94 9.57
CA GLY A 1118 -6.48 -22.01 10.69
C GLY A 1118 -5.16 -21.28 10.93
N GLY A 1119 -5.01 -20.68 12.11
CA GLY A 1119 -3.80 -19.97 12.53
C GLY A 1119 -3.80 -19.65 14.02
N GLU A 1120 -2.59 -19.49 14.57
CA GLU A 1120 -2.29 -18.83 15.85
C GLU A 1120 -3.10 -19.31 17.09
N GLY A 1121 -3.56 -20.55 17.14
CA GLY A 1121 -4.30 -21.05 18.31
C GLY A 1121 -5.76 -20.61 18.37
N VAL A 1122 -6.25 -19.86 17.38
CA VAL A 1122 -7.60 -19.28 17.42
C VAL A 1122 -8.64 -20.34 17.07
N HIS A 1123 -9.58 -20.58 17.99
CA HIS A 1123 -10.66 -21.53 17.79
C HIS A 1123 -11.64 -21.03 16.72
N VAL A 1124 -11.65 -21.70 15.57
CA VAL A 1124 -12.66 -21.51 14.53
C VAL A 1124 -13.15 -22.87 14.03
N PRO A 1125 -14.47 -23.17 14.08
CA PRO A 1125 -14.99 -24.49 13.74
C PRO A 1125 -15.16 -24.71 12.22
N HIS A 1126 -14.09 -24.49 11.45
CA HIS A 1126 -14.03 -24.74 10.01
C HIS A 1126 -14.45 -26.18 9.69
N LEU A 1127 -15.24 -26.36 8.64
CA LEU A 1127 -15.72 -27.67 8.21
C LEU A 1127 -15.11 -28.04 6.86
N ILE A 1128 -14.36 -29.13 6.82
CA ILE A 1128 -13.87 -29.74 5.58
C ILE A 1128 -14.48 -31.14 5.42
N LYS A 1129 -15.12 -31.40 4.27
CA LYS A 1129 -15.76 -32.69 4.03
C LYS A 1129 -15.66 -33.18 2.59
N ASN A 1130 -15.64 -34.50 2.41
CA ASN A 1130 -15.57 -35.14 1.09
C ASN A 1130 -14.39 -34.65 0.24
N SER A 1131 -13.29 -34.25 0.88
CA SER A 1131 -12.14 -33.64 0.20
C SER A 1131 -10.94 -34.56 0.18
N ILE A 1132 -10.07 -34.34 -0.80
CA ILE A 1132 -8.90 -35.19 -1.05
C ILE A 1132 -7.63 -34.35 -1.11
N ALA A 1133 -6.57 -34.77 -0.40
CA ALA A 1133 -5.24 -34.16 -0.50
C ALA A 1133 -4.18 -35.19 -0.92
N PHE A 1134 -3.36 -34.89 -1.92
CA PHE A 1134 -2.25 -35.78 -2.27
C PHE A 1134 -1.02 -35.08 -2.87
N GLY A 1135 0.17 -35.62 -2.60
CA GLY A 1135 1.41 -35.16 -3.23
C GLY A 1135 1.86 -33.74 -2.86
N ASN A 1136 1.23 -33.08 -1.88
CA ASN A 1136 1.63 -31.73 -1.44
C ASN A 1136 3.02 -31.76 -0.78
N GLY A 1137 3.74 -30.63 -0.86
CA GLY A 1137 5.12 -30.46 -0.43
C GLY A 1137 5.36 -30.52 1.08
N ALA A 1138 4.29 -30.45 1.89
CA ALA A 1138 4.31 -30.73 3.32
C ALA A 1138 3.08 -31.55 3.72
N VAL A 1139 2.13 -30.97 4.46
CA VAL A 1139 1.01 -31.69 5.07
C VAL A 1139 -0.20 -31.75 4.12
N GLY A 1140 -0.94 -32.85 4.12
CA GLY A 1140 -2.22 -32.93 3.40
C GLY A 1140 -3.29 -32.02 4.01
N PHE A 1141 -3.62 -32.24 5.28
CA PHE A 1141 -4.58 -31.46 6.07
C PHE A 1141 -3.90 -30.96 7.36
N ALA A 1142 -3.68 -29.65 7.47
CA ALA A 1142 -3.05 -29.02 8.62
C ALA A 1142 -4.06 -28.16 9.39
N SER A 1143 -4.18 -28.34 10.71
CA SER A 1143 -4.96 -27.41 11.55
C SER A 1143 -4.31 -26.05 11.66
N ASN A 1144 -2.98 -25.99 11.48
CA ASN A 1144 -2.17 -24.79 11.66
C ASN A 1144 -2.48 -24.09 13.00
N SER A 1145 -2.44 -24.88 14.06
CA SER A 1145 -2.77 -24.47 15.42
C SER A 1145 -4.24 -24.13 15.72
N ASN A 1146 -5.17 -24.18 14.78
CA ASN A 1146 -6.59 -23.98 15.12
C ASN A 1146 -7.15 -25.22 15.87
N PRO A 1147 -7.61 -25.10 17.12
CA PRO A 1147 -8.11 -26.22 17.90
C PRO A 1147 -9.51 -26.72 17.48
N GLY A 1148 -10.18 -26.03 16.56
CA GLY A 1148 -11.59 -26.23 16.23
C GLY A 1148 -11.88 -26.96 14.92
N VAL A 1149 -10.90 -27.53 14.21
CA VAL A 1149 -11.17 -28.09 12.87
C VAL A 1149 -12.14 -29.27 12.90
N ARG A 1150 -13.12 -29.29 11.98
CA ARG A 1150 -14.10 -30.37 11.76
C ARG A 1150 -13.82 -31.05 10.41
N ALA A 1151 -13.30 -32.26 10.41
CA ALA A 1151 -12.94 -33.03 9.22
C ALA A 1151 -13.82 -34.29 9.08
N VAL A 1152 -14.62 -34.37 8.01
CA VAL A 1152 -15.59 -35.45 7.80
C VAL A 1152 -15.42 -36.11 6.43
N ASN A 1153 -15.21 -37.42 6.38
CA ASN A 1153 -15.14 -38.21 5.15
C ASN A 1153 -14.10 -37.66 4.16
N ASN A 1154 -12.86 -37.47 4.60
CA ASN A 1154 -11.75 -36.98 3.78
C ASN A 1154 -10.70 -38.08 3.54
N ILE A 1155 -9.99 -38.01 2.42
CA ILE A 1155 -8.90 -38.93 2.09
C ILE A 1155 -7.59 -38.15 1.88
N SER A 1156 -6.52 -38.59 2.51
CA SER A 1156 -5.18 -37.99 2.34
C SER A 1156 -4.18 -39.06 1.91
N PHE A 1157 -3.40 -38.78 0.87
CA PHE A 1157 -2.55 -39.76 0.22
C PHE A 1157 -1.17 -39.21 -0.17
N ASN A 1158 -0.09 -39.82 0.32
CA ASN A 1158 1.28 -39.58 -0.18
C ASN A 1158 1.73 -38.10 -0.23
N ASN A 1159 1.37 -37.28 0.76
CA ASN A 1159 2.00 -35.96 0.94
C ASN A 1159 3.47 -36.13 1.34
N GLN A 1160 4.29 -35.07 1.32
CA GLN A 1160 5.72 -35.20 1.69
C GLN A 1160 5.92 -35.25 3.21
N GLY A 1161 5.13 -34.47 3.96
CA GLY A 1161 4.99 -34.56 5.42
C GLY A 1161 3.84 -35.48 5.82
N GLY A 1162 3.24 -35.22 6.99
CA GLY A 1162 2.07 -35.97 7.48
C GLY A 1162 0.86 -35.84 6.54
N ASN A 1163 0.04 -36.87 6.47
CA ASN A 1163 -1.21 -36.78 5.70
C ASN A 1163 -2.26 -35.95 6.46
N ILE A 1164 -2.22 -35.98 7.80
CA ILE A 1164 -2.98 -35.08 8.68
C ILE A 1164 -2.10 -34.63 9.87
N VAL A 1165 -2.10 -33.33 10.15
CA VAL A 1165 -1.45 -32.73 11.33
C VAL A 1165 -2.43 -31.77 11.98
N PHE A 1166 -3.20 -32.29 12.95
CA PHE A 1166 -4.17 -31.54 13.75
C PHE A 1166 -3.62 -31.39 15.17
N THR A 1167 -3.00 -30.24 15.41
CA THR A 1167 -2.42 -29.83 16.69
C THR A 1167 -2.76 -28.38 17.03
N THR A 1168 -2.53 -27.98 18.27
CA THR A 1168 -2.59 -26.60 18.75
C THR A 1168 -1.45 -26.36 19.75
N TYR A 1169 -1.29 -25.12 20.21
CA TYR A 1169 -0.32 -24.78 21.26
C TYR A 1169 -0.71 -25.38 22.61
N ASP A 1170 0.30 -25.64 23.44
CA ASP A 1170 0.09 -26.11 24.81
C ASP A 1170 -0.81 -25.14 25.60
N GLY A 1171 -1.73 -25.69 26.39
CA GLY A 1171 -2.66 -24.89 27.20
C GLY A 1171 -3.94 -24.45 26.48
N ILE A 1172 -4.04 -24.63 25.16
CA ILE A 1172 -5.28 -24.39 24.39
C ILE A 1172 -6.18 -25.63 24.44
N GLU A 1173 -7.46 -25.45 24.79
CA GLU A 1173 -8.43 -26.55 24.79
C GLU A 1173 -8.72 -27.02 23.35
N GLU A 1174 -8.44 -28.30 23.10
CA GLU A 1174 -8.73 -28.97 21.84
C GLU A 1174 -10.25 -29.24 21.69
N ASP A 1175 -10.80 -28.93 20.52
CA ASP A 1175 -12.20 -29.20 20.15
C ASP A 1175 -12.26 -29.67 18.68
N PHE A 1176 -11.38 -30.60 18.31
CA PHE A 1176 -11.38 -31.21 16.99
C PHE A 1176 -12.55 -32.18 16.82
N VAL A 1177 -12.98 -32.40 15.58
CA VAL A 1177 -13.84 -33.54 15.22
C VAL A 1177 -13.29 -34.18 13.95
N ILE A 1178 -12.95 -35.46 14.01
CA ILE A 1178 -12.48 -36.23 12.88
C ILE A 1178 -13.36 -37.47 12.70
N GLU A 1179 -14.08 -37.54 11.58
CA GLU A 1179 -14.99 -38.64 11.27
C GLU A 1179 -14.73 -39.21 9.86
N GLU A 1180 -14.66 -40.53 9.74
CA GLU A 1180 -14.50 -41.25 8.48
C GLU A 1180 -13.26 -40.81 7.67
N PHE A 1181 -12.17 -40.45 8.35
CA PHE A 1181 -10.94 -39.99 7.71
C PHE A 1181 -10.06 -41.18 7.28
N VAL A 1182 -9.53 -41.13 6.05
CA VAL A 1182 -8.61 -42.15 5.52
C VAL A 1182 -7.28 -41.51 5.14
N SER A 1183 -6.25 -41.77 5.93
CA SER A 1183 -4.86 -41.45 5.60
C SER A 1183 -4.14 -42.71 5.11
N PHE A 1184 -3.52 -42.64 3.94
CA PHE A 1184 -2.80 -43.76 3.35
C PHE A 1184 -1.49 -43.32 2.70
N ALA A 1185 -0.45 -44.15 2.80
CA ALA A 1185 0.83 -43.90 2.16
C ALA A 1185 1.43 -45.19 1.59
N THR A 1186 2.05 -45.07 0.41
CA THR A 1186 2.84 -46.14 -0.24
C THR A 1186 4.34 -45.82 -0.24
N LYS A 1187 4.72 -44.65 0.27
CA LYS A 1187 6.09 -44.19 0.48
C LYS A 1187 6.27 -43.80 1.95
N GLU A 1188 7.52 -43.73 2.39
CA GLU A 1188 7.86 -43.25 3.72
C GLU A 1188 7.52 -41.75 3.80
N ILE A 1189 6.65 -41.39 4.76
CA ILE A 1189 6.23 -40.03 5.10
C ILE A 1189 6.21 -39.91 6.62
N GLU A 1190 6.06 -38.69 7.15
CA GLU A 1190 5.90 -38.48 8.59
C GLU A 1190 4.60 -39.13 9.10
N ALA A 1191 4.61 -39.56 10.37
CA ALA A 1191 3.41 -40.08 11.02
C ALA A 1191 2.37 -38.98 11.17
N ASP A 1192 1.09 -39.36 11.07
CA ASP A 1192 -0.01 -38.46 11.31
C ASP A 1192 -0.03 -37.98 12.77
N SER A 1193 -0.39 -36.71 12.97
CA SER A 1193 -0.55 -36.10 14.30
C SER A 1193 -1.98 -35.63 14.48
N TYR A 1194 -2.64 -36.11 15.53
CA TYR A 1194 -4.03 -35.81 15.85
C TYR A 1194 -4.31 -36.15 17.33
N PRO A 1195 -5.37 -35.57 17.95
CA PRO A 1195 -5.73 -35.90 19.32
C PRO A 1195 -6.16 -37.36 19.48
N GLU A 1196 -5.68 -38.04 20.53
CA GLU A 1196 -6.04 -39.45 20.82
C GLU A 1196 -7.56 -39.63 20.99
N ALA A 1197 -8.26 -38.59 21.45
CA ALA A 1197 -9.72 -38.58 21.59
C ALA A 1197 -10.47 -38.77 20.25
N GLU A 1198 -9.86 -38.39 19.13
CA GLU A 1198 -10.42 -38.49 17.78
C GLU A 1198 -10.09 -39.83 17.10
N ALA A 1199 -9.31 -40.71 17.75
CA ALA A 1199 -9.10 -42.07 17.30
C ALA A 1199 -10.43 -42.84 17.35
N SER A 1200 -10.90 -43.33 16.21
CA SER A 1200 -12.16 -44.08 16.12
C SER A 1200 -11.97 -45.37 15.31
N ASN A 1201 -12.98 -46.24 15.32
CA ASN A 1201 -12.97 -47.40 14.45
C ASN A 1201 -13.15 -47.00 12.98
N HIS A 1202 -13.71 -45.83 12.67
CA HIS A 1202 -13.98 -45.39 11.30
C HIS A 1202 -12.86 -44.50 10.71
N ASN A 1203 -11.90 -44.07 11.53
CA ASN A 1203 -10.72 -43.31 11.08
C ASN A 1203 -9.53 -44.25 10.89
N PHE A 1204 -8.78 -44.08 9.81
CA PHE A 1204 -7.54 -44.79 9.53
C PHE A 1204 -6.41 -43.78 9.40
N PHE A 1205 -5.41 -43.87 10.28
CA PHE A 1205 -4.28 -42.94 10.35
C PHE A 1205 -2.96 -43.66 10.11
N TYR A 1206 -2.05 -43.00 9.39
CA TYR A 1206 -0.72 -43.49 9.08
C TYR A 1206 0.21 -43.26 10.27
N ASN A 1207 0.80 -44.31 10.81
CA ASN A 1207 1.62 -44.26 12.03
C ASN A 1207 3.14 -44.16 11.77
N GLY A 1208 3.55 -43.91 10.52
CA GLY A 1208 4.95 -43.94 10.08
C GLY A 1208 5.34 -45.24 9.36
N GLU A 1209 4.59 -46.32 9.55
CA GLU A 1209 4.81 -47.61 8.87
C GLU A 1209 3.58 -48.07 8.07
N ASN A 1210 2.39 -48.00 8.65
CA ASN A 1210 1.13 -48.41 8.03
C ASN A 1210 -0.07 -47.60 8.53
N SER A 1211 -1.22 -47.75 7.86
CA SER A 1211 -2.46 -47.07 8.21
C SER A 1211 -3.40 -47.98 8.99
N THR A 1212 -3.73 -47.58 10.22
CA THR A 1212 -4.54 -48.37 11.15
C THR A 1212 -5.63 -47.55 11.82
N ASN A 1213 -6.70 -48.21 12.29
CA ASN A 1213 -7.69 -47.60 13.18
C ASN A 1213 -7.41 -47.92 14.66
N VAL A 1214 -8.25 -47.41 15.57
CA VAL A 1214 -8.13 -47.63 17.04
C VAL A 1214 -8.20 -49.10 17.49
N ASN A 1215 -8.65 -50.01 16.61
CA ASN A 1215 -8.71 -51.44 16.88
C ASN A 1215 -7.57 -52.22 16.20
N ASP A 1216 -6.50 -51.54 15.78
CA ASP A 1216 -5.36 -52.10 15.03
C ASP A 1216 -5.77 -52.78 13.71
N VAL A 1217 -6.90 -52.38 13.11
CA VAL A 1217 -7.29 -52.84 11.77
C VAL A 1217 -6.49 -52.05 10.75
N GLU A 1218 -5.59 -52.74 10.07
CA GLU A 1218 -4.74 -52.19 9.01
C GLU A 1218 -5.48 -52.14 7.67
N ILE A 1219 -5.30 -51.04 6.92
CA ILE A 1219 -5.68 -50.93 5.51
C ILE A 1219 -4.44 -51.05 4.61
N SER A 1220 -4.64 -51.55 3.39
CA SER A 1220 -3.59 -51.75 2.39
C SER A 1220 -4.04 -51.26 1.03
N GLU A 1221 -3.18 -51.32 0.02
CA GLU A 1221 -3.54 -51.00 -1.37
C GLU A 1221 -4.78 -51.77 -1.86
N ALA A 1222 -5.03 -52.98 -1.34
CA ALA A 1222 -6.20 -53.80 -1.71
C ALA A 1222 -7.55 -53.24 -1.21
N ASN A 1223 -7.54 -52.16 -0.44
CA ASN A 1223 -8.72 -51.43 0.00
C ASN A 1223 -9.11 -50.30 -0.96
N PHE A 1224 -8.30 -50.01 -1.97
CA PHE A 1224 -8.57 -48.96 -2.96
C PHE A 1224 -8.74 -49.58 -4.35
N GLU A 1225 -9.68 -49.08 -5.14
CA GLU A 1225 -9.88 -49.55 -6.52
C GLU A 1225 -8.71 -49.09 -7.43
N SER A 1226 -8.23 -47.85 -7.25
CA SER A 1226 -7.03 -47.32 -7.90
C SER A 1226 -6.24 -46.39 -6.98
N LEU A 1227 -4.90 -46.41 -7.10
CA LEU A 1227 -3.97 -45.42 -6.52
C LEU A 1227 -3.26 -44.60 -7.60
N GLU A 1228 -3.66 -44.78 -8.87
CA GLU A 1228 -3.16 -44.05 -10.02
C GLU A 1228 -4.20 -42.99 -10.41
N ILE A 1229 -3.72 -41.76 -10.67
CA ILE A 1229 -4.54 -40.64 -11.12
C ILE A 1229 -3.92 -40.04 -12.40
N GLU A 1230 -4.77 -39.70 -13.37
CA GLU A 1230 -4.38 -38.90 -14.53
C GLU A 1230 -4.41 -37.41 -14.15
N LEU A 1231 -3.28 -36.73 -14.32
CA LEU A 1231 -3.13 -35.29 -14.07
C LEU A 1231 -2.87 -34.54 -15.39
N PRO A 1232 -3.31 -33.27 -15.51
CA PRO A 1232 -4.05 -32.49 -14.52
C PRO A 1232 -5.51 -32.97 -14.37
N LEU A 1233 -6.11 -32.72 -13.21
CA LEU A 1233 -7.52 -33.06 -12.98
C LEU A 1233 -8.44 -32.22 -13.87
N THR A 1234 -9.49 -32.87 -14.38
CA THR A 1234 -10.53 -32.24 -15.22
C THR A 1234 -11.91 -32.39 -14.58
N ARG A 1235 -12.94 -31.83 -15.20
CA ARG A 1235 -14.32 -31.90 -14.71
C ARG A 1235 -15.21 -32.75 -15.62
N ASN A 1236 -16.26 -33.33 -15.04
CA ASN A 1236 -17.38 -33.94 -15.76
C ASN A 1236 -18.35 -32.86 -16.29
N GLU A 1237 -19.29 -33.24 -17.16
CA GLU A 1237 -20.32 -32.32 -17.70
C GLU A 1237 -21.21 -31.69 -16.62
N ASP A 1238 -21.34 -32.31 -15.44
CA ASP A 1238 -22.10 -31.79 -14.31
C ASP A 1238 -21.27 -30.90 -13.36
N GLY A 1239 -20.03 -30.57 -13.74
CA GLY A 1239 -19.10 -29.74 -12.99
C GLY A 1239 -18.31 -30.47 -11.90
N SER A 1240 -18.68 -31.72 -11.58
CA SER A 1240 -17.96 -32.54 -10.59
C SER A 1240 -16.53 -32.86 -11.04
N ILE A 1241 -15.62 -33.01 -10.09
CA ILE A 1241 -14.22 -33.35 -10.35
C ILE A 1241 -14.15 -34.76 -10.91
N LYS A 1242 -13.49 -34.93 -12.06
CA LYS A 1242 -13.32 -36.22 -12.73
C LYS A 1242 -12.18 -37.00 -12.08
N ILE A 1243 -12.47 -37.63 -10.95
CA ILE A 1243 -11.49 -38.41 -10.17
C ILE A 1243 -11.43 -39.90 -10.55
N GLY A 1244 -12.49 -40.43 -11.18
CA GLY A 1244 -12.58 -41.85 -11.55
C GLY A 1244 -12.59 -42.76 -10.32
N ASP A 1245 -11.87 -43.88 -10.41
CA ASP A 1245 -11.77 -44.88 -9.32
C ASP A 1245 -10.59 -44.58 -8.36
N PHE A 1246 -9.90 -43.44 -8.55
CA PHE A 1246 -8.77 -43.06 -7.70
C PHE A 1246 -9.22 -42.81 -6.27
N LEU A 1247 -8.55 -43.48 -5.32
CA LEU A 1247 -8.85 -43.47 -3.90
C LEU A 1247 -10.28 -43.89 -3.54
N GLU A 1248 -10.99 -44.58 -4.44
CA GLU A 1248 -12.27 -45.20 -4.10
C GLU A 1248 -12.04 -46.29 -3.03
N PHE A 1249 -12.44 -45.99 -1.80
CA PHE A 1249 -12.10 -46.77 -0.62
C PHE A 1249 -13.19 -47.76 -0.22
N THR A 1250 -12.80 -49.03 -0.08
CA THR A 1250 -13.63 -50.09 0.52
C THR A 1250 -13.17 -50.40 1.94
N SER A 1251 -13.94 -49.92 2.91
CA SER A 1251 -13.66 -50.13 4.34
C SER A 1251 -13.64 -51.62 4.72
N PRO A 1252 -12.62 -52.09 5.47
CA PRO A 1252 -12.58 -53.47 5.96
C PRO A 1252 -13.60 -53.77 7.07
N ILE A 1253 -14.28 -52.75 7.60
CA ILE A 1253 -15.16 -52.86 8.77
C ILE A 1253 -16.60 -53.24 8.40
N PHE A 1254 -16.99 -53.01 7.15
CA PHE A 1254 -18.33 -53.30 6.62
C PHE A 1254 -18.40 -54.58 5.77
N LYS A 1255 -17.41 -55.48 5.87
CA LYS A 1255 -17.40 -56.79 5.18
C LYS A 1255 -18.15 -57.90 5.93
#